data_AF-A0A2I6S8B0-F1
#
_entry.id   AF-A0A2I6S8B0-F1
#
_cell.length_a   1.000
_cell.length_b   1.000
_cell.length_c   1.000
_cell.angle_alpha   90.00
_cell.angle_beta   90.00
_cell.angle_gamma   90.00
#
_symmetry.space_group_name_H-M   'P 1'
#
loop_
_entity.id
_entity.type
_entity.pdbx_description
1 polymer ?
#
loop_
_entity_poly.entity_id
_entity_poly.type
_entity_poly.pdbx_seq_one_letter_code
_entity_poly.pdbx_strand_id
1 'polypeptide(L)'
;MPTLRPLALAAAIALPAHAGPLALSDAPLGISSSIEPNVMLLMDTSGSMEFILWAADYDRGTKYTPWQYRSGRNWRDLGTSGTITPDDVSTSSCDDGFKRFRKDSDTSSVCIKLPDPVGGGETRYHVNYLNYLLNTYENNASLKAAIDNGTVPDLDRMSVARNVADHIVRNTHGMRFGLARFNRYQGARILADCGATTDTLTSTIGDMRAEGFTPLGESLYEVTRYFRGIDSHYNSDTKYTSPIQYRCQKNFTVVITDGMPTYDSSYPDDDPADPEGKLPDWDGLSPETSSSDFPDFPQYSDGFNPASNTSAEGHALFLDDIAKFAWDIDMRTSGTDAAGMSFDDPQFARQNMHTYTVGFLAANQMLRDAAEYGHGQYYTANDAEELSTVLEQALRNIQAQTGSAASAAASTGFVSTGTRLYFGGYNSADWSGDLVAFDIESDLASANYGRPVHIAWSAAEQMPVADARTIVTQVDGEAAAFRWDSFEPEQKDAWFQNNPTFIDYIRGVHQAGLRPRASKLGDIIHSAPVFVGAPNMRYPDGLESGASYDQFKRDNANRPEMIYVGANDGMLHGFDAETGQERLAFVPEAVLPELRHLADPDYRLNHRYYVDGSPTVADAYIGERWRTLLVGGLNKGGQSVYALDVTEPQNFAENAADDIVLWEFTDPDLGYSFSQPAIVRLQDGTWAAVFGNGYNNTEEDDDPSATGNAVLFVVDLASGALIRKLDTGVGMAGDPSGDDRPNGLATVAPVDDTGNRRIDFIYAGDLFGNLWRFDLRQAAPASWSLRRLFLACSSQPCDDADRQPITSRPSVVRHPTGRGRIVLFGTGKYLEPADKIAADTGLQSFYGIWDEDNNVGASRGNLLTQSILSEQTLSFTTPQNSTVSYRLRATTSERASWSEHRGWLLDFQSPAGTLHGERQITHSIVRNGRVIFTTLIPSEDPCRPGGDSWLMELNAASGGRLSYAPFDLNLDRRFTIGDHMSVGEGDDAVWMPPSGLLVDGGATATPAVLVGEDGAEYKQLSTASGLRTVRENPGPNDVGRQSWREIIQ
;
A
#
# COMPACT_ATOMS: atom_id res chain seq x y z
N MET A 1 -56.40 -44.50 2.47
CA MET A 1 -55.45 -43.76 1.62
C MET A 1 -55.58 -42.29 2.01
N PRO A 2 -54.53 -41.69 2.58
CA PRO A 2 -53.52 -41.03 1.75
C PRO A 2 -52.07 -41.34 2.18
N THR A 3 -51.19 -40.92 1.27
CA THR A 3 -49.75 -41.15 1.12
C THR A 3 -48.88 -40.29 2.05
N LEU A 4 -47.91 -40.91 2.73
CA LEU A 4 -46.78 -40.27 3.40
C LEU A 4 -45.51 -40.53 2.58
N ARG A 5 -44.82 -39.45 2.18
CA ARG A 5 -43.48 -39.47 1.55
C ARG A 5 -42.41 -39.72 2.62
N PRO A 6 -41.36 -40.54 2.36
CA PRO A 6 -40.24 -40.67 3.28
C PRO A 6 -39.18 -39.58 3.01
N LEU A 7 -38.66 -39.00 4.09
CA LEU A 7 -37.44 -38.18 4.11
C LEU A 7 -36.27 -39.04 3.62
N ALA A 8 -35.55 -38.58 2.59
CA ALA A 8 -34.25 -39.12 2.22
C ALA A 8 -33.18 -38.44 3.08
N LEU A 9 -32.52 -39.23 3.93
CA LEU A 9 -31.35 -38.83 4.69
C LEU A 9 -30.14 -38.89 3.74
N ALA A 10 -29.66 -37.72 3.29
CA ALA A 10 -28.40 -37.63 2.57
C ALA A 10 -27.26 -37.77 3.58
N ALA A 11 -26.59 -38.92 3.58
CA ALA A 11 -25.34 -39.10 4.31
C ALA A 11 -24.25 -38.30 3.59
N ALA A 12 -23.84 -37.18 4.17
CA ALA A 12 -22.62 -36.49 3.79
C ALA A 12 -21.44 -37.42 4.13
N ILE A 13 -20.79 -37.96 3.10
CA ILE A 13 -19.47 -38.56 3.23
C ILE A 13 -18.51 -37.39 3.48
N ALA A 14 -18.21 -37.13 4.75
CA ALA A 14 -17.07 -36.30 5.10
C ALA A 14 -15.81 -37.07 4.70
N LEU A 15 -15.23 -36.71 3.55
CA LEU A 15 -13.83 -37.01 3.29
C LEU A 15 -13.01 -36.28 4.37
N PRO A 16 -11.98 -36.90 4.96
CA PRO A 16 -11.09 -36.20 5.86
C PRO A 16 -10.46 -35.05 5.07
N ALA A 17 -10.63 -33.81 5.53
CA ALA A 17 -9.83 -32.70 5.06
C ALA A 17 -8.39 -33.00 5.53
N HIS A 18 -7.57 -33.55 4.64
CA HIS A 18 -6.13 -33.50 4.81
C HIS A 18 -5.75 -32.04 4.67
N ALA A 19 -5.26 -31.42 5.75
CA ALA A 19 -4.73 -30.07 5.67
C ALA A 19 -3.51 -30.09 4.73
N GLY A 20 -3.43 -29.09 3.86
CA GLY A 20 -2.47 -29.01 2.77
C GLY A 20 -1.28 -28.10 3.10
N PRO A 21 -0.51 -27.64 2.09
CA PRO A 21 0.53 -26.61 2.24
C PRO A 21 0.04 -25.35 2.99
N LEU A 22 0.98 -24.55 3.51
CA LEU A 22 0.66 -23.31 4.23
C LEU A 22 -0.20 -22.39 3.36
N ALA A 23 -1.17 -21.71 3.96
CA ALA A 23 -1.98 -20.69 3.31
C ALA A 23 -1.20 -19.36 3.24
N LEU A 24 -0.10 -19.36 2.49
CA LEU A 24 0.75 -18.19 2.29
C LEU A 24 -0.09 -17.04 1.72
N SER A 25 0.03 -15.85 2.31
CA SER A 25 -0.79 -14.71 1.92
C SER A 25 -0.39 -14.17 0.55
N ASP A 26 -1.38 -13.82 -0.28
CA ASP A 26 -1.18 -13.16 -1.58
C ASP A 26 -1.09 -11.62 -1.49
N ALA A 27 -1.12 -11.07 -0.28
CA ALA A 27 -0.95 -9.65 -0.02
C ALA A 27 -0.13 -9.44 1.28
N PRO A 28 0.50 -8.28 1.48
CA PRO A 28 1.28 -8.05 2.70
C PRO A 28 0.41 -8.14 3.94
N LEU A 29 0.85 -8.97 4.90
CA LEU A 29 0.12 -9.13 6.16
C LEU A 29 0.11 -7.84 7.01
N GLY A 30 1.07 -6.94 6.80
CA GLY A 30 1.09 -5.62 7.44
C GLY A 30 0.01 -4.66 6.93
N ILE A 31 -0.68 -4.95 5.83
CA ILE A 31 -1.77 -4.11 5.35
C ILE A 31 -3.00 -4.34 6.23
N SER A 32 -3.63 -3.25 6.66
CA SER A 32 -5.02 -3.30 7.07
C SER A 32 -5.84 -3.47 5.80
N SER A 33 -6.79 -4.42 5.77
CA SER A 33 -7.78 -4.47 4.69
C SER A 33 -8.26 -3.04 4.46
N SER A 34 -8.01 -2.47 3.27
CA SER A 34 -8.21 -1.05 3.03
C SER A 34 -9.61 -0.69 3.49
N ILE A 35 -9.74 0.09 4.56
CA ILE A 35 -11.06 0.42 5.08
C ILE A 35 -11.71 1.30 4.03
N GLU A 36 -12.71 0.74 3.35
CA GLU A 36 -13.37 1.43 2.26
C GLU A 36 -13.96 2.74 2.78
N PRO A 37 -13.68 3.88 2.13
CA PRO A 37 -14.28 5.15 2.53
C PRO A 37 -15.79 5.14 2.33
N ASN A 38 -16.48 5.90 3.16
CA ASN A 38 -17.88 6.23 2.90
C ASN A 38 -17.94 7.41 1.92
N VAL A 39 -18.71 7.28 0.84
CA VAL A 39 -18.89 8.33 -0.17
C VAL A 39 -20.38 8.57 -0.38
N MET A 40 -20.89 9.70 0.09
CA MET A 40 -22.27 10.11 -0.13
C MET A 40 -22.37 10.95 -1.41
N LEU A 41 -23.14 10.47 -2.39
CA LEU A 41 -23.52 11.29 -3.55
C LEU A 41 -24.74 12.13 -3.15
N LEU A 42 -24.57 13.44 -3.03
CA LEU A 42 -25.66 14.38 -2.80
C LEU A 42 -26.06 14.96 -4.16
N MET A 43 -27.15 14.43 -4.71
CA MET A 43 -27.60 14.77 -6.07
C MET A 43 -28.71 15.82 -6.04
N ASP A 44 -28.50 16.86 -6.83
CA ASP A 44 -29.53 17.85 -7.13
C ASP A 44 -30.68 17.21 -7.89
N THR A 45 -31.86 17.33 -7.30
CA THR A 45 -33.12 16.90 -7.90
C THR A 45 -34.08 18.06 -8.00
N SER A 46 -33.62 19.31 -8.02
CA SER A 46 -34.46 20.50 -8.14
C SER A 46 -35.09 20.61 -9.53
N GLY A 47 -36.10 21.47 -9.69
CA GLY A 47 -36.79 21.65 -10.97
C GLY A 47 -35.92 22.21 -12.10
N SER A 48 -34.73 22.77 -11.83
CA SER A 48 -33.77 23.17 -12.87
C SER A 48 -33.15 21.97 -13.59
N MET A 49 -33.19 20.79 -12.97
CA MET A 49 -32.70 19.56 -13.59
C MET A 49 -33.62 19.05 -14.74
N GLU A 50 -34.81 19.64 -14.93
CA GLU A 50 -35.70 19.38 -16.09
C GLU A 50 -35.27 20.13 -17.36
N PHE A 51 -34.24 20.97 -17.29
CA PHE A 51 -33.75 21.68 -18.47
C PHE A 51 -33.04 20.72 -19.43
N ILE A 52 -33.28 20.96 -20.72
CA ILE A 52 -32.55 20.27 -21.78
C ILE A 52 -31.07 20.66 -21.80
N LEU A 53 -30.23 19.70 -22.18
CA LEU A 53 -28.82 19.99 -22.47
C LEU A 53 -28.64 20.85 -23.72
N TRP A 54 -27.55 21.61 -23.72
CA TRP A 54 -27.20 22.49 -24.82
C TRP A 54 -26.38 21.77 -25.89
N ALA A 55 -26.62 22.13 -27.15
CA ALA A 55 -25.72 21.78 -28.24
C ALA A 55 -24.34 22.40 -28.02
N ALA A 56 -23.28 21.68 -28.41
CA ALA A 56 -21.90 22.08 -28.14
C ALA A 56 -21.50 23.42 -28.79
N ASP A 57 -22.14 23.80 -29.88
CA ASP A 57 -21.94 25.05 -30.62
C ASP A 57 -22.82 26.23 -30.13
N TYR A 58 -23.64 26.01 -29.10
CA TYR A 58 -24.43 27.08 -28.50
C TYR A 58 -23.58 28.00 -27.62
N ASP A 59 -23.36 29.23 -28.08
CA ASP A 59 -22.75 30.29 -27.27
C ASP A 59 -23.79 30.99 -26.38
N ARG A 60 -23.66 30.81 -25.06
CA ARG A 60 -24.55 31.39 -24.03
C ARG A 60 -24.44 32.92 -23.94
N GLY A 61 -23.30 33.51 -24.33
CA GLY A 61 -23.08 34.95 -24.32
C GLY A 61 -23.77 35.68 -25.48
N THR A 62 -24.16 34.94 -26.52
CA THR A 62 -24.83 35.48 -27.70
C THR A 62 -26.34 35.52 -27.51
N LYS A 63 -26.95 36.68 -27.76
CA LYS A 63 -28.42 36.84 -27.80
C LYS A 63 -28.93 36.52 -29.20
N TYR A 64 -29.62 35.39 -29.33
CA TYR A 64 -30.17 34.95 -30.62
C TYR A 64 -31.44 35.72 -30.97
N THR A 65 -31.68 35.91 -32.27
CA THR A 65 -32.83 36.69 -32.74
C THR A 65 -34.15 36.02 -32.28
N PRO A 66 -35.04 36.73 -31.56
CA PRO A 66 -36.26 36.12 -31.02
C PRO A 66 -37.22 35.63 -32.11
N TRP A 67 -37.73 34.42 -31.91
CA TRP A 67 -38.85 33.88 -32.68
C TRP A 67 -40.17 34.07 -31.92
N GLN A 68 -41.28 33.90 -32.63
CA GLN A 68 -42.60 33.88 -32.03
C GLN A 68 -43.15 32.47 -31.96
N TYR A 69 -43.82 32.15 -30.85
CA TYR A 69 -44.49 30.87 -30.64
C TYR A 69 -46.00 31.06 -30.55
N ARG A 70 -46.74 29.98 -30.83
CA ARG A 70 -48.19 29.97 -30.77
C ARG A 70 -48.65 29.60 -29.37
N SER A 71 -49.35 30.49 -28.67
CA SER A 71 -50.00 30.20 -27.38
C SER A 71 -51.52 30.34 -27.54
N GLY A 72 -52.22 29.20 -27.59
CA GLY A 72 -53.63 29.15 -27.98
C GLY A 72 -53.88 29.76 -29.37
N ARG A 73 -54.67 30.85 -29.43
CA ARG A 73 -54.96 31.58 -30.68
C ARG A 73 -54.07 32.79 -30.93
N ASN A 74 -53.11 33.07 -30.05
CA ASN A 74 -52.26 34.26 -30.12
C ASN A 74 -50.81 33.88 -30.44
N TRP A 75 -50.11 34.79 -31.11
CA TRP A 75 -48.65 34.72 -31.26
C TRP A 75 -48.01 35.50 -30.12
N ARG A 76 -47.02 34.91 -29.46
CA ARG A 76 -46.24 35.53 -28.39
C ARG A 76 -44.76 35.52 -28.78
N ASP A 77 -44.03 36.54 -28.35
CA ASP A 77 -42.59 36.65 -28.54
C ASP A 77 -41.87 35.77 -27.52
N LEU A 78 -40.86 34.99 -27.95
CA LEU A 78 -40.00 34.21 -27.06
C LEU A 78 -39.07 35.12 -26.23
N GLY A 79 -38.76 36.33 -26.70
CA GLY A 79 -37.78 37.20 -26.07
C GLY A 79 -36.38 36.60 -26.07
N THR A 80 -35.52 37.00 -25.12
CA THR A 80 -34.13 36.49 -24.98
C THR A 80 -33.81 36.01 -23.57
N SER A 81 -34.77 36.04 -22.64
CA SER A 81 -34.59 35.63 -21.24
C SER A 81 -35.88 34.99 -20.72
N GLY A 82 -35.74 33.95 -19.89
CA GLY A 82 -36.86 33.18 -19.33
C GLY A 82 -36.84 31.72 -19.75
N THR A 83 -37.91 31.03 -19.37
CA THR A 83 -38.08 29.58 -19.54
C THR A 83 -39.38 29.32 -20.29
N ILE A 84 -39.37 28.30 -21.14
CA ILE A 84 -40.56 27.82 -21.85
C ILE A 84 -40.53 26.29 -21.91
N THR A 85 -41.70 25.66 -21.87
CA THR A 85 -41.84 24.23 -22.11
C THR A 85 -42.55 23.96 -23.44
N PRO A 86 -42.40 22.77 -24.05
CA PRO A 86 -43.20 22.38 -25.20
C PRO A 86 -44.71 22.56 -24.99
N ASP A 87 -45.23 22.35 -23.77
CA ASP A 87 -46.65 22.49 -23.47
C ASP A 87 -47.18 23.93 -23.46
N ASP A 88 -46.30 24.92 -23.25
CA ASP A 88 -46.63 26.33 -23.47
C ASP A 88 -46.93 26.66 -24.95
N VAL A 89 -46.51 25.78 -25.87
CA VAL A 89 -46.60 25.96 -27.32
C VAL A 89 -47.72 25.09 -27.93
N SER A 90 -48.62 25.74 -28.66
CA SER A 90 -49.76 25.11 -29.32
C SER A 90 -49.34 24.26 -30.54
N THR A 91 -50.03 23.14 -30.71
CA THR A 91 -49.96 22.25 -31.88
C THR A 91 -50.84 22.71 -33.06
N SER A 92 -51.57 23.83 -32.94
CA SER A 92 -52.61 24.20 -33.91
C SER A 92 -52.09 24.32 -35.36
N SER A 93 -52.62 23.46 -36.25
CA SER A 93 -52.21 23.31 -37.66
C SER A 93 -50.87 22.59 -37.90
N CYS A 94 -50.34 21.90 -36.89
CA CYS A 94 -49.22 20.97 -37.00
C CYS A 94 -49.67 19.54 -36.62
N ASP A 95 -48.92 18.53 -37.04
CA ASP A 95 -49.16 17.14 -36.63
C ASP A 95 -48.88 16.92 -35.13
N ASP A 96 -49.40 15.84 -34.56
CA ASP A 96 -49.25 15.53 -33.13
C ASP A 96 -47.77 15.48 -32.71
N GLY A 97 -47.45 16.15 -31.60
CA GLY A 97 -46.09 16.31 -31.08
C GLY A 97 -45.28 17.46 -31.70
N PHE A 98 -45.77 18.11 -32.77
CA PHE A 98 -45.10 19.27 -33.35
C PHE A 98 -45.62 20.59 -32.76
N LYS A 99 -44.70 21.51 -32.54
CA LYS A 99 -44.93 22.82 -31.93
C LYS A 99 -44.73 23.91 -32.97
N ARG A 100 -45.56 24.95 -32.92
CA ARG A 100 -45.67 25.94 -34.01
C ARG A 100 -44.93 27.24 -33.71
N PHE A 101 -44.00 27.60 -34.59
CA PHE A 101 -43.15 28.79 -34.50
C PHE A 101 -43.19 29.64 -35.77
N ARG A 102 -42.80 30.91 -35.68
CA ARG A 102 -42.57 31.78 -36.85
C ARG A 102 -41.49 32.82 -36.56
N LYS A 103 -40.87 33.32 -37.62
CA LYS A 103 -39.89 34.40 -37.56
C LYS A 103 -40.58 35.75 -37.77
N ASP A 104 -40.66 36.56 -36.72
CA ASP A 104 -41.27 37.91 -36.73
C ASP A 104 -42.68 37.97 -37.40
N SER A 105 -43.11 39.14 -37.89
CA SER A 105 -44.38 39.39 -38.60
C SER A 105 -44.55 38.65 -39.94
N ASP A 106 -43.65 37.72 -40.28
CA ASP A 106 -43.78 36.84 -41.43
C ASP A 106 -45.01 35.92 -41.29
N THR A 107 -45.65 35.64 -42.42
CA THR A 107 -46.85 34.78 -42.48
C THR A 107 -46.52 33.30 -42.57
N SER A 108 -45.26 32.93 -42.85
CA SER A 108 -44.82 31.54 -42.87
C SER A 108 -44.49 31.03 -41.45
N SER A 109 -45.28 30.07 -40.97
CA SER A 109 -45.00 29.33 -39.73
C SER A 109 -44.36 27.98 -40.02
N VAL A 110 -43.45 27.55 -39.15
CA VAL A 110 -42.84 26.21 -39.16
C VAL A 110 -43.38 25.36 -38.02
N CYS A 111 -43.47 24.05 -38.27
CA CYS A 111 -43.82 23.05 -37.26
C CYS A 111 -42.53 22.31 -36.89
N ILE A 112 -42.11 22.41 -35.62
CA ILE A 112 -40.88 21.81 -35.09
C ILE A 112 -41.26 20.86 -33.97
N LYS A 113 -40.78 19.62 -34.02
CA LYS A 113 -40.87 18.68 -32.90
C LYS A 113 -39.66 18.92 -32.01
N LEU A 114 -39.90 19.51 -30.84
CA LEU A 114 -38.86 19.71 -29.85
C LEU A 114 -38.57 18.39 -29.13
N PRO A 115 -37.30 18.12 -28.79
CA PRO A 115 -36.95 17.08 -27.82
C PRO A 115 -37.78 17.21 -26.53
N ASP A 116 -38.21 16.07 -25.98
CA ASP A 116 -38.98 16.05 -24.73
C ASP A 116 -38.59 14.86 -23.84
N PRO A 117 -37.31 14.78 -23.40
CA PRO A 117 -36.80 13.68 -22.58
C PRO A 117 -37.47 13.55 -21.21
N VAL A 118 -37.95 14.65 -20.61
CA VAL A 118 -38.76 14.59 -19.37
C VAL A 118 -40.12 13.93 -19.64
N GLY A 119 -40.67 14.16 -20.83
CA GLY A 119 -41.95 13.66 -21.27
C GLY A 119 -43.14 14.53 -20.84
N GLY A 120 -44.27 14.34 -21.52
CA GLY A 120 -45.50 15.07 -21.21
C GLY A 120 -45.49 16.55 -21.60
N GLY A 121 -44.46 17.01 -22.32
CA GLY A 121 -44.28 18.41 -22.70
C GLY A 121 -43.66 19.29 -21.62
N GLU A 122 -43.10 18.69 -20.57
CA GLU A 122 -42.57 19.38 -19.39
C GLU A 122 -41.07 19.73 -19.49
N THR A 123 -40.36 19.25 -20.51
CA THR A 123 -38.93 19.57 -20.71
C THR A 123 -38.73 21.09 -20.79
N ARG A 124 -37.82 21.63 -19.98
CA ARG A 124 -37.60 23.08 -19.91
C ARG A 124 -36.54 23.54 -20.90
N TYR A 125 -36.82 24.66 -21.56
CA TYR A 125 -35.90 25.33 -22.46
C TYR A 125 -35.63 26.75 -21.97
N HIS A 126 -34.35 27.14 -21.92
CA HIS A 126 -34.02 28.55 -21.92
C HIS A 126 -34.46 29.16 -23.26
N VAL A 127 -35.22 30.25 -23.22
CA VAL A 127 -35.77 30.84 -24.45
C VAL A 127 -34.70 31.25 -25.45
N ASN A 128 -33.52 31.68 -24.97
CA ASN A 128 -32.39 32.03 -25.85
C ASN A 128 -31.80 30.79 -26.56
N TYR A 129 -31.75 29.64 -25.87
CA TYR A 129 -31.33 28.38 -26.48
C TYR A 129 -32.35 27.89 -27.52
N LEU A 130 -33.65 28.01 -27.21
CA LEU A 130 -34.69 27.71 -28.19
C LEU A 130 -34.59 28.62 -29.42
N ASN A 131 -34.29 29.91 -29.24
CA ASN A 131 -34.02 30.81 -30.36
C ASN A 131 -32.77 30.38 -31.15
N TYR A 132 -31.71 29.92 -30.51
CA TYR A 132 -30.55 29.35 -31.21
C TYR A 132 -30.99 28.18 -32.10
N LEU A 133 -31.70 27.19 -31.55
CA LEU A 133 -32.18 26.03 -32.33
C LEU A 133 -33.02 26.47 -33.53
N LEU A 134 -33.95 27.42 -33.34
CA LEU A 134 -34.82 27.91 -34.41
C LEU A 134 -34.08 28.76 -35.46
N ASN A 135 -32.99 29.46 -35.10
CA ASN A 135 -32.19 30.22 -36.05
C ASN A 135 -31.17 29.36 -36.81
N THR A 136 -30.68 28.29 -36.18
CA THR A 136 -29.65 27.40 -36.73
C THR A 136 -30.26 26.34 -37.65
N TYR A 137 -31.43 25.79 -37.30
CA TYR A 137 -32.07 24.70 -38.03
C TYR A 137 -33.30 25.20 -38.80
N GLU A 138 -33.20 25.27 -40.13
CA GLU A 138 -34.21 25.87 -41.00
C GLU A 138 -35.60 25.20 -40.92
N ASN A 139 -35.66 23.92 -40.57
CA ASN A 139 -36.89 23.14 -40.44
C ASN A 139 -36.73 21.91 -39.53
N ASN A 140 -37.82 21.18 -39.31
CA ASN A 140 -37.81 19.98 -38.46
C ASN A 140 -36.88 18.88 -38.99
N ALA A 141 -36.71 18.74 -40.31
CA ALA A 141 -35.83 17.70 -40.86
C ALA A 141 -34.37 17.98 -40.53
N SER A 142 -33.93 19.24 -40.59
CA SER A 142 -32.58 19.64 -40.18
C SER A 142 -32.35 19.48 -38.67
N LEU A 143 -33.32 19.85 -37.82
CA LEU A 143 -33.20 19.67 -36.38
C LEU A 143 -33.19 18.17 -36.01
N LYS A 144 -34.06 17.37 -36.63
CA LYS A 144 -34.09 15.93 -36.42
C LYS A 144 -32.78 15.26 -36.84
N ALA A 145 -32.19 15.65 -37.97
CA ALA A 145 -30.90 15.13 -38.40
C ALA A 145 -29.78 15.45 -37.40
N ALA A 146 -29.83 16.65 -36.79
CA ALA A 146 -28.89 17.08 -35.77
C ALA A 146 -29.09 16.36 -34.42
N ILE A 147 -30.32 15.95 -34.09
CA ILE A 147 -30.59 15.09 -32.93
C ILE A 147 -30.11 13.67 -33.21
N ASP A 148 -30.47 13.10 -34.37
CA ASP A 148 -30.16 11.72 -34.74
C ASP A 148 -28.64 11.46 -34.84
N ASN A 149 -27.85 12.48 -35.17
CA ASN A 149 -26.39 12.40 -35.24
C ASN A 149 -25.68 12.90 -33.96
N GLY A 150 -26.43 13.28 -32.91
CA GLY A 150 -25.90 13.69 -31.62
C GLY A 150 -25.40 15.13 -31.51
N THR A 151 -25.53 15.96 -32.55
CA THR A 151 -25.13 17.39 -32.50
C THR A 151 -26.01 18.19 -31.53
N VAL A 152 -27.31 17.88 -31.48
CA VAL A 152 -28.27 18.45 -30.52
C VAL A 152 -28.66 17.35 -29.52
N PRO A 153 -28.37 17.50 -28.22
CA PRO A 153 -28.74 16.51 -27.22
C PRO A 153 -30.26 16.32 -27.09
N ASP A 154 -30.69 15.06 -26.89
CA ASP A 154 -32.08 14.68 -26.55
C ASP A 154 -32.14 14.10 -25.12
N LEU A 155 -31.53 14.82 -24.18
CA LEU A 155 -31.48 14.46 -22.76
C LEU A 155 -31.64 15.71 -21.89
N ASP A 156 -32.38 15.56 -20.79
CA ASP A 156 -32.43 16.55 -19.71
C ASP A 156 -31.27 16.35 -18.72
N ARG A 157 -31.00 17.36 -17.91
CA ARG A 157 -29.91 17.34 -16.92
C ARG A 157 -30.05 16.22 -15.90
N MET A 158 -31.26 15.93 -15.41
CA MET A 158 -31.52 14.83 -14.46
C MET A 158 -31.21 13.47 -15.09
N SER A 159 -31.58 13.26 -16.35
CA SER A 159 -31.26 12.02 -17.07
C SER A 159 -29.76 11.82 -17.23
N VAL A 160 -29.01 12.88 -17.53
CA VAL A 160 -27.54 12.79 -17.58
C VAL A 160 -26.92 12.52 -16.21
N ALA A 161 -27.35 13.24 -15.18
CA ALA A 161 -26.87 13.02 -13.82
C ALA A 161 -27.12 11.57 -13.36
N ARG A 162 -28.29 10.99 -13.67
CA ARG A 162 -28.60 9.58 -13.38
C ARG A 162 -27.71 8.61 -14.14
N ASN A 163 -27.56 8.81 -15.46
CA ASN A 163 -26.76 7.91 -16.29
C ASN A 163 -25.28 7.88 -15.83
N VAL A 164 -24.73 9.06 -15.50
CA VAL A 164 -23.36 9.18 -15.01
C VAL A 164 -23.22 8.58 -13.61
N ALA A 165 -24.16 8.84 -12.69
CA ALA A 165 -24.13 8.24 -11.36
C ALA A 165 -24.26 6.70 -11.39
N ASP A 166 -25.12 6.15 -12.25
CA ASP A 166 -25.23 4.69 -12.46
C ASP A 166 -23.90 4.12 -12.99
N HIS A 167 -23.31 4.77 -14.00
CA HIS A 167 -22.01 4.37 -14.56
C HIS A 167 -20.92 4.33 -13.47
N ILE A 168 -20.83 5.38 -12.68
CA ILE A 168 -19.83 5.52 -11.62
C ILE A 168 -19.98 4.43 -10.55
N VAL A 169 -21.20 4.22 -10.06
CA VAL A 169 -21.46 3.23 -9.00
C VAL A 169 -21.22 1.80 -9.49
N ARG A 170 -21.39 1.53 -10.79
CA ARG A 170 -21.08 0.22 -11.39
C ARG A 170 -19.59 0.00 -11.58
N ASN A 171 -18.86 1.03 -12.00
CA ASN A 171 -17.47 0.90 -12.46
C ASN A 171 -16.43 1.37 -11.44
N THR A 172 -16.85 1.89 -10.28
CA THR A 172 -15.96 2.28 -9.18
C THR A 172 -16.08 1.29 -8.03
N HIS A 173 -14.97 0.64 -7.68
CA HIS A 173 -14.89 -0.33 -6.59
C HIS A 173 -14.03 0.20 -5.42
N GLY A 174 -14.13 -0.43 -4.25
CA GLY A 174 -13.33 -0.05 -3.07
C GLY A 174 -13.86 1.18 -2.33
N MET A 175 -15.15 1.45 -2.42
CA MET A 175 -15.84 2.55 -1.75
C MET A 175 -17.24 2.11 -1.31
N ARG A 176 -17.70 2.67 -0.19
CA ARG A 176 -19.05 2.48 0.35
C ARG A 176 -19.93 3.63 -0.09
N PHE A 177 -20.54 3.50 -1.27
CA PHE A 177 -21.44 4.52 -1.81
C PHE A 177 -22.76 4.61 -1.03
N GLY A 178 -23.17 5.83 -0.75
CA GLY A 178 -24.52 6.21 -0.33
C GLY A 178 -25.11 7.22 -1.32
N LEU A 179 -26.42 7.41 -1.24
CA LEU A 179 -27.14 8.34 -2.11
C LEU A 179 -28.13 9.18 -1.33
N ALA A 180 -28.06 10.49 -1.52
CA ALA A 180 -28.98 11.48 -1.00
C ALA A 180 -29.51 12.37 -2.13
N ARG A 181 -30.74 12.85 -1.97
CA ARG A 181 -31.33 13.84 -2.87
C ARG A 181 -31.94 15.00 -2.11
N PHE A 182 -32.17 16.12 -2.79
CA PHE A 182 -32.87 17.26 -2.19
C PHE A 182 -34.34 16.93 -1.90
N ASN A 183 -34.84 17.46 -0.79
CA ASN A 183 -36.27 17.55 -0.56
C ASN A 183 -36.85 18.73 -1.34
N ARG A 184 -38.20 18.77 -1.42
CA ARG A 184 -38.88 19.79 -2.23
C ARG A 184 -38.59 21.23 -1.81
N TYR A 185 -38.47 21.50 -0.51
CA TYR A 185 -38.30 22.85 0.02
C TYR A 185 -37.07 22.99 0.90
N GLN A 186 -36.79 22.01 1.76
CA GLN A 186 -35.80 22.14 2.82
C GLN A 186 -35.07 20.82 3.09
N GLY A 187 -33.75 20.89 3.21
CA GLY A 187 -32.88 19.75 3.46
C GLY A 187 -32.86 18.68 2.38
N ALA A 188 -32.32 17.51 2.74
CA ALA A 188 -32.19 16.34 1.89
C ALA A 188 -32.88 15.10 2.48
N ARG A 189 -32.94 14.03 1.68
CA ARG A 189 -33.32 12.69 2.13
C ARG A 189 -32.28 11.67 1.69
N ILE A 190 -31.79 10.89 2.65
CA ILE A 190 -30.96 9.71 2.38
C ILE A 190 -31.85 8.63 1.78
N LEU A 191 -31.51 8.19 0.56
CA LEU A 191 -32.25 7.17 -0.17
C LEU A 191 -31.58 5.79 -0.09
N ALA A 192 -30.26 5.77 0.02
CA ALA A 192 -29.47 4.56 0.20
C ALA A 192 -28.31 4.84 1.17
N ASP A 193 -28.11 3.92 2.10
CA ASP A 193 -27.03 4.00 3.07
C ASP A 193 -25.66 3.79 2.43
N CYS A 194 -24.60 4.37 3.01
CA CYS A 194 -23.23 4.10 2.61
C CYS A 194 -22.90 2.60 2.77
N GLY A 195 -22.61 1.95 1.64
CA GLY A 195 -22.39 0.50 1.55
C GLY A 195 -23.64 -0.29 1.15
N ALA A 196 -24.68 0.39 0.64
CA ALA A 196 -25.77 -0.26 -0.07
C ALA A 196 -25.26 -1.02 -1.31
N THR A 197 -25.97 -2.07 -1.71
CA THR A 197 -25.59 -2.87 -2.89
C THR A 197 -25.68 -2.04 -4.17
N THR A 198 -24.84 -2.35 -5.17
CA THR A 198 -24.90 -1.71 -6.50
C THR A 198 -26.30 -1.79 -7.11
N ASP A 199 -27.02 -2.91 -6.93
CA ASP A 199 -28.41 -3.04 -7.42
C ASP A 199 -29.37 -2.08 -6.72
N THR A 200 -29.24 -1.92 -5.40
CA THR A 200 -30.04 -0.94 -4.64
C THR A 200 -29.76 0.47 -5.13
N LEU A 201 -28.48 0.86 -5.19
CA LEU A 201 -28.08 2.19 -5.62
C LEU A 201 -28.57 2.51 -7.03
N THR A 202 -28.31 1.62 -7.99
CA THR A 202 -28.67 1.84 -9.40
C THR A 202 -30.18 1.89 -9.62
N SER A 203 -30.97 1.07 -8.89
CA SER A 203 -32.43 1.17 -8.89
C SER A 203 -32.89 2.52 -8.34
N THR A 204 -32.35 2.96 -7.20
CA THR A 204 -32.72 4.23 -6.58
C THR A 204 -32.32 5.42 -7.45
N ILE A 205 -31.15 5.39 -8.08
CA ILE A 205 -30.71 6.41 -9.05
C ILE A 205 -31.72 6.50 -10.21
N GLY A 206 -32.10 5.35 -10.78
CA GLY A 206 -33.08 5.28 -11.86
C GLY A 206 -34.43 5.91 -11.53
N ASP A 207 -34.85 5.84 -10.25
CA ASP A 207 -36.14 6.36 -9.76
C ASP A 207 -36.14 7.86 -9.45
N MET A 208 -34.98 8.53 -9.40
CA MET A 208 -34.91 9.97 -9.12
C MET A 208 -35.58 10.80 -10.22
N ARG A 209 -36.31 11.84 -9.81
CA ARG A 209 -36.98 12.81 -10.69
C ARG A 209 -36.68 14.21 -10.20
N ALA A 210 -36.60 15.15 -11.13
CA ALA A 210 -36.47 16.57 -10.84
C ALA A 210 -37.79 17.12 -10.27
N GLU A 211 -37.74 17.75 -9.10
CA GLU A 211 -38.85 18.37 -8.39
C GLU A 211 -38.35 19.38 -7.34
N GLY A 212 -39.12 20.45 -7.11
CA GLY A 212 -38.85 21.38 -6.00
C GLY A 212 -37.70 22.36 -6.23
N PHE A 213 -37.06 22.76 -5.13
CA PHE A 213 -36.07 23.83 -5.02
C PHE A 213 -34.66 23.28 -4.70
N THR A 214 -33.70 24.16 -4.45
CA THR A 214 -32.27 23.85 -4.33
C THR A 214 -31.74 24.18 -2.92
N PRO A 215 -32.15 23.46 -1.86
CA PRO A 215 -31.73 23.74 -0.48
C PRO A 215 -30.34 23.16 -0.17
N LEU A 216 -29.29 23.72 -0.78
CA LEU A 216 -27.94 23.14 -0.81
C LEU A 216 -27.29 23.00 0.57
N GLY A 217 -27.17 24.08 1.34
CA GLY A 217 -26.54 24.06 2.66
C GLY A 217 -27.34 23.22 3.65
N GLU A 218 -28.67 23.34 3.66
CA GLU A 218 -29.56 22.50 4.48
C GLU A 218 -29.43 21.00 4.13
N SER A 219 -29.25 20.69 2.84
CA SER A 219 -29.08 19.33 2.35
C SER A 219 -27.76 18.72 2.81
N LEU A 220 -26.66 19.47 2.72
CA LEU A 220 -25.37 19.01 3.23
C LEU A 220 -25.42 18.86 4.76
N TYR A 221 -26.13 19.75 5.45
CA TYR A 221 -26.31 19.67 6.90
C TYR A 221 -27.02 18.38 7.31
N GLU A 222 -28.08 17.99 6.59
CA GLU A 222 -28.77 16.72 6.83
C GLU A 222 -27.83 15.51 6.61
N VAL A 223 -26.95 15.57 5.61
CA VAL A 223 -25.92 14.53 5.41
C VAL A 223 -24.97 14.46 6.61
N THR A 224 -24.58 15.58 7.23
CA THR A 224 -23.78 15.53 8.47
C THR A 224 -24.50 14.80 9.60
N ARG A 225 -25.82 14.98 9.74
CA ARG A 225 -26.64 14.28 10.75
C ARG A 225 -26.69 12.78 10.48
N TYR A 226 -26.79 12.39 9.21
CA TYR A 226 -26.68 10.99 8.81
C TYR A 226 -25.34 10.37 9.24
N PHE A 227 -24.22 11.02 8.93
CA PHE A 227 -22.90 10.52 9.32
C PHE A 227 -22.70 10.45 10.83
N ARG A 228 -23.33 11.36 11.59
CA ARG A 228 -23.33 11.35 13.06
C ARG A 228 -24.26 10.29 13.68
N GLY A 229 -25.17 9.73 12.90
CA GLY A 229 -26.16 8.77 13.40
C GLY A 229 -27.16 9.39 14.37
N ILE A 230 -27.54 10.64 14.16
CA ILE A 230 -28.56 11.35 14.95
C ILE A 230 -29.86 11.48 14.17
N ASP A 231 -30.96 11.80 14.86
CA ASP A 231 -32.28 11.95 14.23
C ASP A 231 -32.25 13.05 13.16
N SER A 232 -32.92 12.79 12.04
CA SER A 232 -33.02 13.72 10.91
C SER A 232 -33.72 15.02 11.32
N HIS A 233 -33.29 16.15 10.77
CA HIS A 233 -33.94 17.44 11.08
C HIS A 233 -35.13 17.71 10.14
N TYR A 234 -34.99 17.40 8.84
CA TYR A 234 -35.99 17.77 7.83
C TYR A 234 -36.98 16.65 7.50
N ASN A 235 -36.73 15.42 7.93
CA ASN A 235 -37.58 14.26 7.70
C ASN A 235 -38.13 13.71 9.03
N SER A 236 -39.41 13.96 9.30
CA SER A 236 -40.07 13.47 10.51
C SER A 236 -39.97 11.94 10.63
N ASP A 237 -39.82 11.44 11.86
CA ASP A 237 -39.73 10.01 12.20
C ASP A 237 -38.55 9.25 11.56
N THR A 238 -37.56 9.97 11.01
CA THR A 238 -36.36 9.37 10.42
C THR A 238 -35.20 9.39 11.42
N LYS A 239 -34.66 8.22 11.72
CA LYS A 239 -33.52 8.03 12.62
C LYS A 239 -32.35 7.44 11.86
N TYR A 240 -31.21 8.09 11.91
CA TYR A 240 -30.02 7.61 11.24
C TYR A 240 -29.19 6.69 12.13
N THR A 241 -28.51 5.75 11.49
CA THR A 241 -27.40 5.02 12.08
C THR A 241 -26.15 5.50 11.36
N SER A 242 -25.12 5.88 12.12
CA SER A 242 -23.85 6.33 11.52
C SER A 242 -23.28 5.22 10.62
N PRO A 243 -22.91 5.54 9.37
CA PRO A 243 -22.25 4.59 8.46
C PRO A 243 -20.76 4.41 8.78
N ILE A 244 -20.21 5.21 9.69
CA ILE A 244 -18.83 5.08 10.13
C ILE A 244 -18.71 3.72 10.84
N GLN A 245 -17.68 2.94 10.55
CA GLN A 245 -17.46 1.61 11.11
C GLN A 245 -16.15 1.54 11.89
N TYR A 246 -15.15 2.33 11.48
CA TYR A 246 -13.81 2.34 12.06
C TYR A 246 -13.38 3.78 12.40
N ARG A 247 -12.64 3.97 13.48
CA ARG A 247 -12.19 5.30 13.94
C ARG A 247 -11.24 6.02 12.97
N CYS A 248 -10.59 5.26 12.08
CA CYS A 248 -9.75 5.78 11.00
C CYS A 248 -10.46 5.86 9.64
N GLN A 249 -11.74 5.47 9.54
CA GLN A 249 -12.47 5.47 8.27
C GLN A 249 -12.70 6.89 7.77
N LYS A 250 -12.31 7.15 6.52
CA LYS A 250 -12.54 8.44 5.86
C LYS A 250 -13.97 8.54 5.32
N ASN A 251 -14.53 9.75 5.40
CA ASN A 251 -15.90 10.04 4.99
C ASN A 251 -15.91 11.21 4.00
N PHE A 252 -16.70 11.09 2.94
CA PHE A 252 -16.76 12.05 1.85
C PHE A 252 -18.21 12.31 1.46
N THR A 253 -18.49 13.54 1.04
CA THR A 253 -19.70 13.89 0.29
C THR A 253 -19.30 14.55 -1.02
N VAL A 254 -19.96 14.14 -2.11
CA VAL A 254 -19.85 14.79 -3.43
C VAL A 254 -21.17 15.48 -3.73
N VAL A 255 -21.16 16.81 -3.67
CA VAL A 255 -22.32 17.66 -3.96
C VAL A 255 -22.36 17.94 -5.45
N ILE A 256 -23.43 17.51 -6.13
CA ILE A 256 -23.63 17.71 -7.57
C ILE A 256 -24.86 18.59 -7.75
N THR A 257 -24.69 19.77 -8.35
CA THR A 257 -25.78 20.73 -8.54
C THR A 257 -25.65 21.52 -9.84
N ASP A 258 -26.78 21.95 -10.39
CA ASP A 258 -26.84 22.71 -11.64
C ASP A 258 -27.12 24.22 -11.47
N GLY A 259 -27.11 24.71 -10.22
CA GLY A 259 -27.51 26.08 -9.95
C GLY A 259 -27.14 26.61 -8.56
N MET A 260 -27.68 27.78 -8.27
CA MET A 260 -27.54 28.47 -6.98
C MET A 260 -28.63 28.03 -6.00
N PRO A 261 -28.41 28.16 -4.68
CA PRO A 261 -29.39 27.75 -3.69
C PRO A 261 -30.70 28.56 -3.79
N THR A 262 -31.82 27.89 -3.52
CA THR A 262 -33.16 28.47 -3.35
C THR A 262 -33.86 27.76 -2.20
N TYR A 263 -34.58 28.50 -1.36
CA TYR A 263 -35.19 28.00 -0.12
C TYR A 263 -34.17 27.35 0.84
N ASP A 264 -33.01 27.97 1.01
CA ASP A 264 -31.86 27.42 1.75
C ASP A 264 -31.54 28.23 3.02
N SER A 265 -32.53 28.47 3.88
CA SER A 265 -32.45 29.44 4.99
C SER A 265 -33.02 28.95 6.32
N SER A 266 -33.21 27.65 6.50
CA SER A 266 -33.90 27.02 7.62
C SER A 266 -32.99 26.04 8.37
N TYR A 267 -32.07 26.59 9.16
CA TYR A 267 -31.10 25.82 9.96
C TYR A 267 -31.54 25.74 11.43
N PRO A 268 -31.22 24.65 12.15
CA PRO A 268 -31.50 24.53 13.58
C PRO A 268 -30.58 25.40 14.44
N ASP A 269 -31.09 25.79 15.60
CA ASP A 269 -30.38 26.52 16.66
C ASP A 269 -29.96 25.62 17.84
N ASP A 270 -30.16 24.31 17.73
CA ASP A 270 -30.01 23.34 18.82
C ASP A 270 -29.11 22.13 18.48
N ASP A 271 -28.18 22.27 17.52
CA ASP A 271 -27.29 21.15 17.17
C ASP A 271 -26.32 20.79 18.32
N PRO A 272 -26.20 19.51 18.71
CA PRO A 272 -25.31 19.10 19.80
C PRO A 272 -23.81 19.39 19.60
N ALA A 273 -23.36 19.55 18.35
CA ALA A 273 -21.98 19.90 18.00
C ALA A 273 -21.77 21.42 17.84
N ASP A 274 -22.84 22.22 18.00
CA ASP A 274 -22.80 23.67 17.99
C ASP A 274 -23.29 24.26 19.33
N PRO A 275 -22.56 24.06 20.44
CA PRO A 275 -22.92 24.62 21.74
C PRO A 275 -22.84 26.16 21.77
N GLU A 276 -22.21 26.78 20.78
CA GLU A 276 -22.02 28.24 20.67
C GLU A 276 -23.10 28.92 19.81
N GLY A 277 -23.94 28.15 19.11
CA GLY A 277 -25.03 28.65 18.29
C GLY A 277 -24.56 29.44 17.07
N LYS A 278 -23.53 28.94 16.38
CA LYS A 278 -22.94 29.54 15.17
C LYS A 278 -23.72 29.21 13.90
N LEU A 279 -24.43 28.09 13.83
CA LEU A 279 -25.14 27.72 12.62
C LEU A 279 -26.18 28.80 12.22
N PRO A 280 -26.29 29.15 10.93
CA PRO A 280 -25.55 28.56 9.80
C PRO A 280 -24.17 29.18 9.49
N ASP A 281 -23.83 30.35 10.03
CA ASP A 281 -22.57 31.09 9.77
C ASP A 281 -21.43 30.53 10.65
N TRP A 282 -20.82 29.44 10.19
CA TRP A 282 -19.83 28.69 10.94
C TRP A 282 -18.43 29.31 10.84
N ASP A 283 -18.11 29.97 9.73
CA ASP A 283 -16.81 30.62 9.54
C ASP A 283 -16.76 32.05 10.12
N GLY A 284 -17.91 32.68 10.34
CA GLY A 284 -18.06 34.04 10.87
C GLY A 284 -17.75 35.14 9.86
N LEU A 285 -17.70 34.84 8.56
CA LEU A 285 -17.38 35.75 7.46
C LEU A 285 -18.63 36.04 6.63
N SER A 286 -19.06 37.30 6.66
CA SER A 286 -20.22 37.76 5.89
C SER A 286 -19.91 39.05 5.12
N PRO A 287 -19.22 38.98 3.97
CA PRO A 287 -19.00 40.11 3.09
C PRO A 287 -20.31 40.81 2.73
N GLU A 288 -20.33 42.15 2.69
CA GLU A 288 -21.52 42.90 2.27
C GLU A 288 -21.83 42.62 0.79
N THR A 289 -22.99 42.02 0.52
CA THR A 289 -23.46 41.73 -0.85
C THR A 289 -24.92 42.15 -1.05
N SER A 290 -25.37 42.14 -2.30
CA SER A 290 -26.69 42.56 -2.75
C SER A 290 -27.18 41.73 -3.93
N SER A 291 -28.45 41.88 -4.32
CA SER A 291 -28.99 41.17 -5.48
C SER A 291 -28.35 41.56 -6.82
N SER A 292 -27.58 42.67 -6.90
CA SER A 292 -26.84 43.04 -8.11
C SER A 292 -25.53 42.27 -8.28
N ASP A 293 -25.06 41.60 -7.24
CA ASP A 293 -23.84 40.79 -7.29
C ASP A 293 -24.12 39.42 -7.91
N PHE A 294 -25.39 39.02 -8.07
CA PHE A 294 -25.74 37.79 -8.76
C PHE A 294 -25.33 37.81 -10.25
N PRO A 295 -24.69 36.74 -10.78
CA PRO A 295 -24.34 35.48 -10.12
C PRO A 295 -22.93 35.45 -9.48
N ASP A 296 -22.17 36.53 -9.57
CA ASP A 296 -20.74 36.66 -9.24
C ASP A 296 -20.51 37.19 -7.82
N PHE A 297 -20.83 36.38 -6.81
CA PHE A 297 -20.58 36.71 -5.40
C PHE A 297 -19.08 36.67 -5.05
N PRO A 298 -18.62 37.51 -4.09
CA PRO A 298 -17.26 37.41 -3.56
C PRO A 298 -17.06 36.11 -2.77
N GLN A 299 -15.79 35.79 -2.48
CA GLN A 299 -15.40 34.64 -1.67
C GLN A 299 -15.99 34.71 -0.26
N TYR A 300 -16.46 33.56 0.26
CA TYR A 300 -17.06 33.38 1.59
C TYR A 300 -18.31 34.24 1.80
N SER A 301 -19.14 34.37 0.76
CA SER A 301 -20.35 35.20 0.81
C SER A 301 -21.55 34.39 1.27
N ASP A 302 -22.26 34.86 2.30
CA ASP A 302 -23.55 34.30 2.75
C ASP A 302 -24.75 34.60 1.84
N GLY A 303 -24.55 35.41 0.80
CA GLY A 303 -25.60 35.89 -0.08
C GLY A 303 -26.24 37.20 0.40
N PHE A 304 -27.34 37.62 -0.24
CA PHE A 304 -27.92 38.95 -0.05
C PHE A 304 -29.12 39.01 0.92
N ASN A 305 -29.21 38.06 1.87
CA ASN A 305 -30.13 38.12 3.02
C ASN A 305 -29.91 39.45 3.81
N PRO A 306 -30.94 40.22 4.25
CA PRO A 306 -32.35 39.88 4.47
C PRO A 306 -33.36 40.37 3.41
N ALA A 307 -33.15 40.06 2.13
CA ALA A 307 -34.23 40.20 1.15
C ALA A 307 -35.44 39.30 1.50
N SER A 308 -36.67 39.81 1.37
CA SER A 308 -37.91 39.15 1.81
C SER A 308 -38.36 37.95 0.95
N ASN A 309 -37.48 37.40 0.11
CA ASN A 309 -37.82 36.34 -0.83
C ASN A 309 -36.77 35.22 -0.81
N THR A 310 -36.99 34.23 0.06
CA THR A 310 -36.14 33.04 0.19
C THR A 310 -36.12 32.14 -1.06
N SER A 311 -37.03 32.38 -2.02
CA SER A 311 -37.02 31.68 -3.32
C SER A 311 -36.04 32.27 -4.34
N ALA A 312 -35.43 33.42 -4.04
CA ALA A 312 -34.48 34.04 -4.96
C ALA A 312 -33.15 33.28 -4.95
N GLU A 313 -32.61 33.03 -6.14
CA GLU A 313 -31.30 32.38 -6.31
C GLU A 313 -30.20 33.22 -5.64
N GLY A 314 -29.37 32.59 -4.81
CA GLY A 314 -28.29 33.25 -4.08
C GLY A 314 -28.74 34.10 -2.88
N HIS A 315 -29.97 33.90 -2.40
CA HIS A 315 -30.48 34.57 -1.19
C HIS A 315 -29.68 34.19 0.07
N ALA A 316 -29.36 32.91 0.21
CA ALA A 316 -28.55 32.34 1.29
C ALA A 316 -27.54 31.37 0.65
N LEU A 317 -26.28 31.44 1.06
CA LEU A 317 -25.15 30.73 0.43
C LEU A 317 -24.29 29.91 1.39
N PHE A 318 -24.84 29.46 2.53
CA PHE A 318 -24.11 28.76 3.61
C PHE A 318 -23.58 27.35 3.30
N LEU A 319 -23.48 26.93 2.03
CA LEU A 319 -22.97 25.57 1.72
C LEU A 319 -21.53 25.40 2.21
N ASP A 320 -20.71 26.45 2.10
CA ASP A 320 -19.32 26.47 2.52
C ASP A 320 -19.16 26.46 4.03
N ASP A 321 -20.00 27.18 4.78
CA ASP A 321 -20.08 27.06 6.23
C ASP A 321 -20.41 25.64 6.69
N ILE A 322 -21.39 25.02 6.06
CA ILE A 322 -21.78 23.66 6.42
C ILE A 322 -20.69 22.65 6.02
N ALA A 323 -19.97 22.89 4.92
CA ALA A 323 -18.80 22.09 4.57
C ALA A 323 -17.67 22.24 5.61
N LYS A 324 -17.46 23.47 6.11
CA LYS A 324 -16.52 23.75 7.21
C LYS A 324 -16.95 23.06 8.50
N PHE A 325 -18.23 23.15 8.87
CA PHE A 325 -18.81 22.47 10.03
C PHE A 325 -18.58 20.95 9.94
N ALA A 326 -18.85 20.34 8.79
CA ALA A 326 -18.64 18.91 8.55
C ALA A 326 -17.17 18.47 8.71
N TRP A 327 -16.23 19.35 8.41
CA TRP A 327 -14.80 19.09 8.58
C TRP A 327 -14.32 19.30 10.03
N ASP A 328 -14.81 20.34 10.70
CA ASP A 328 -14.31 20.77 12.00
C ASP A 328 -14.78 19.85 13.14
N ILE A 329 -16.01 19.34 13.05
CA ILE A 329 -16.61 18.51 14.09
C ILE A 329 -16.09 17.06 14.05
N ASP A 330 -16.18 16.41 15.21
CA ASP A 330 -16.08 14.96 15.28
C ASP A 330 -17.47 14.34 15.12
N MET A 331 -17.67 13.55 14.07
CA MET A 331 -18.97 12.96 13.81
C MET A 331 -19.30 11.81 14.78
N ARG A 332 -18.31 11.27 15.51
CA ARG A 332 -18.56 10.12 16.39
C ARG A 332 -17.72 10.16 17.67
N THR A 333 -18.30 10.69 18.73
CA THR A 333 -17.63 10.94 20.03
C THR A 333 -17.95 9.92 21.13
N SER A 334 -18.46 8.73 20.78
CA SER A 334 -18.75 7.69 21.78
C SER A 334 -18.94 6.32 21.16
N GLY A 335 -18.82 5.28 22.00
CA GLY A 335 -18.97 3.89 21.61
C GLY A 335 -17.67 3.25 21.14
N THR A 336 -17.79 2.05 20.60
CA THR A 336 -16.65 1.30 20.05
C THR A 336 -16.83 1.07 18.56
N ASP A 337 -15.73 1.09 17.84
CA ASP A 337 -15.65 0.78 16.42
C ASP A 337 -15.78 -0.74 16.17
N ALA A 338 -15.83 -1.16 14.91
CA ALA A 338 -15.97 -2.55 14.55
C ALA A 338 -14.75 -3.43 14.94
N ALA A 339 -13.61 -2.81 15.30
CA ALA A 339 -12.45 -3.48 15.87
C ALA A 339 -12.50 -3.52 17.42
N GLY A 340 -13.59 -3.02 18.04
CA GLY A 340 -13.77 -3.00 19.49
C GLY A 340 -13.03 -1.87 20.20
N MET A 341 -12.46 -0.91 19.47
CA MET A 341 -11.70 0.20 20.02
C MET A 341 -12.58 1.44 20.17
N SER A 342 -12.29 2.30 21.14
CA SER A 342 -13.07 3.53 21.37
C SER A 342 -13.00 4.47 20.17
N PHE A 343 -14.11 5.12 19.81
CA PHE A 343 -14.06 6.23 18.85
C PHE A 343 -13.33 7.46 19.41
N ASP A 344 -13.38 7.67 20.73
CA ASP A 344 -12.62 8.73 21.43
C ASP A 344 -11.11 8.40 21.62
N ASP A 345 -10.53 7.63 20.71
CA ASP A 345 -9.09 7.28 20.74
C ASP A 345 -8.26 8.56 20.48
N PRO A 346 -7.31 8.94 21.36
CA PRO A 346 -6.47 10.12 21.14
C PRO A 346 -5.66 10.10 19.84
N GLN A 347 -5.38 8.92 19.26
CA GLN A 347 -4.71 8.78 17.97
C GLN A 347 -5.64 9.10 16.79
N PHE A 348 -6.97 9.00 16.99
CA PHE A 348 -8.01 9.23 16.00
C PHE A 348 -9.04 10.21 16.54
N ALA A 349 -8.58 11.39 16.94
CA ALA A 349 -9.37 12.34 17.72
C ALA A 349 -10.61 12.91 17.01
N ARG A 350 -10.77 12.71 15.68
CA ARG A 350 -11.94 13.16 14.91
C ARG A 350 -12.26 12.21 13.75
N GLN A 351 -13.54 11.88 13.57
CA GLN A 351 -14.08 11.28 12.35
C GLN A 351 -14.86 12.34 11.57
N ASN A 352 -14.15 13.16 10.80
CA ASN A 352 -14.76 14.24 10.03
C ASN A 352 -15.12 13.81 8.59
N MET A 353 -15.71 14.73 7.83
CA MET A 353 -16.11 14.52 6.45
C MET A 353 -15.49 15.57 5.51
N HIS A 354 -15.00 15.09 4.37
CA HIS A 354 -14.55 15.94 3.27
C HIS A 354 -15.69 16.25 2.30
N THR A 355 -15.71 17.46 1.73
CA THR A 355 -16.75 17.90 0.78
C THR A 355 -16.14 18.23 -0.57
N TYR A 356 -16.61 17.54 -1.61
CA TYR A 356 -16.31 17.80 -3.01
C TYR A 356 -17.52 18.43 -3.66
N THR A 357 -17.31 19.32 -4.62
CA THR A 357 -18.40 20.00 -5.32
C THR A 357 -18.25 19.89 -6.84
N VAL A 358 -19.37 19.66 -7.51
CA VAL A 358 -19.47 19.56 -8.96
C VAL A 358 -20.58 20.47 -9.45
N GLY A 359 -20.19 21.54 -10.12
CA GLY A 359 -21.11 22.42 -10.83
C GLY A 359 -21.43 21.88 -12.21
N PHE A 360 -22.63 21.32 -12.39
CA PHE A 360 -23.08 20.82 -13.69
C PHE A 360 -23.79 21.92 -14.46
N LEU A 361 -23.14 22.43 -15.51
CA LEU A 361 -23.54 23.62 -16.28
C LEU A 361 -23.55 24.92 -15.45
N ALA A 362 -23.07 24.86 -14.21
CA ALA A 362 -22.97 25.95 -13.25
C ALA A 362 -21.53 26.15 -12.80
N ALA A 363 -21.09 27.41 -12.78
CA ALA A 363 -19.85 27.79 -12.14
C ALA A 363 -20.11 28.99 -11.23
N ASN A 364 -19.81 28.85 -9.94
CA ASN A 364 -20.03 29.89 -8.95
C ASN A 364 -19.00 29.78 -7.81
N GLN A 365 -18.83 30.89 -7.08
CA GLN A 365 -17.82 31.03 -6.03
C GLN A 365 -18.13 30.14 -4.81
N MET A 366 -19.40 30.02 -4.40
CA MET A 366 -19.82 29.22 -3.25
C MET A 366 -19.42 27.74 -3.36
N LEU A 367 -19.55 27.11 -4.54
CA LEU A 367 -19.11 25.71 -4.72
C LEU A 367 -17.59 25.56 -4.54
N ARG A 368 -16.81 26.57 -4.94
CA ARG A 368 -15.36 26.58 -4.75
C ARG A 368 -15.01 26.73 -3.26
N ASP A 369 -15.67 27.64 -2.57
CA ASP A 369 -15.47 27.89 -1.14
C ASP A 369 -15.84 26.66 -0.31
N ALA A 370 -16.95 25.99 -0.65
CA ALA A 370 -17.36 24.77 0.02
C ALA A 370 -16.40 23.60 -0.18
N ALA A 371 -15.83 23.45 -1.36
CA ALA A 371 -14.77 22.46 -1.58
C ALA A 371 -13.49 22.81 -0.82
N GLU A 372 -13.14 24.09 -0.73
CA GLU A 372 -11.98 24.57 0.03
C GLU A 372 -12.13 24.28 1.53
N TYR A 373 -13.22 24.75 2.14
CA TYR A 373 -13.50 24.51 3.56
C TYR A 373 -13.77 23.05 3.89
N GLY A 374 -14.36 22.30 2.95
CA GLY A 374 -14.53 20.86 3.08
C GLY A 374 -13.28 20.05 2.78
N HIS A 375 -12.11 20.67 2.52
CA HIS A 375 -10.86 19.98 2.18
C HIS A 375 -11.01 18.97 1.01
N GLY A 376 -11.84 19.30 0.03
CA GLY A 376 -12.05 18.54 -1.21
C GLY A 376 -11.57 19.31 -2.43
N GLN A 377 -12.20 19.04 -3.59
CA GLN A 377 -11.91 19.70 -4.86
C GLN A 377 -13.20 20.14 -5.55
N TYR A 378 -13.10 21.25 -6.29
CA TYR A 378 -14.18 21.83 -7.06
C TYR A 378 -14.02 21.50 -8.55
N TYR A 379 -15.07 20.98 -9.16
CA TYR A 379 -15.13 20.64 -10.58
C TYR A 379 -16.31 21.30 -11.28
N THR A 380 -16.19 21.46 -12.60
CA THR A 380 -17.27 21.91 -13.48
C THR A 380 -17.41 20.97 -14.66
N ALA A 381 -18.64 20.76 -15.12
CA ALA A 381 -18.92 19.97 -16.32
C ALA A 381 -20.03 20.61 -17.14
N ASN A 382 -19.93 20.60 -18.47
CA ASN A 382 -20.91 21.21 -19.37
C ASN A 382 -21.72 20.19 -20.19
N ASP A 383 -21.39 18.91 -20.09
CA ASP A 383 -22.11 17.83 -20.75
C ASP A 383 -21.93 16.51 -19.99
N ALA A 384 -22.45 15.43 -20.56
CA ALA A 384 -22.40 14.11 -19.94
C ALA A 384 -20.98 13.51 -19.87
N GLU A 385 -20.15 13.77 -20.88
CA GLU A 385 -18.78 13.23 -20.97
C GLU A 385 -17.87 13.94 -19.97
N GLU A 386 -17.95 15.27 -19.91
CA GLU A 386 -17.26 16.07 -18.89
C GLU A 386 -17.72 15.68 -17.48
N LEU A 387 -19.03 15.48 -17.25
CA LEU A 387 -19.55 15.12 -15.93
C LEU A 387 -19.03 13.74 -15.48
N SER A 388 -19.01 12.75 -16.37
CA SER A 388 -18.42 11.44 -16.10
C SER A 388 -16.93 11.57 -15.75
N THR A 389 -16.20 12.31 -16.59
CA THR A 389 -14.75 12.51 -16.41
C THR A 389 -14.41 13.14 -15.07
N VAL A 390 -15.09 14.23 -14.69
CA VAL A 390 -14.77 14.95 -13.44
C VAL A 390 -15.19 14.17 -12.20
N LEU A 391 -16.29 13.42 -12.24
CA LEU A 391 -16.69 12.59 -11.12
C LEU A 391 -15.74 11.39 -10.94
N GLU A 392 -15.29 10.77 -12.02
CA GLU A 392 -14.22 9.78 -11.93
C GLU A 392 -12.92 10.38 -11.39
N GLN A 393 -12.55 11.62 -11.77
CA GLN A 393 -11.40 12.32 -11.21
C GLN A 393 -11.57 12.57 -9.70
N ALA A 394 -12.74 13.03 -9.27
CA ALA A 394 -13.07 13.23 -7.86
C ALA A 394 -12.93 11.91 -7.07
N LEU A 395 -13.46 10.81 -7.60
CA LEU A 395 -13.37 9.51 -6.95
C LEU A 395 -11.97 8.93 -6.94
N ARG A 396 -11.19 9.11 -8.01
CA ARG A 396 -9.75 8.79 -8.01
C ARG A 396 -9.00 9.59 -6.94
N ASN A 397 -9.31 10.87 -6.77
CA ASN A 397 -8.71 11.69 -5.72
C ASN A 397 -9.10 11.19 -4.32
N ILE A 398 -10.38 10.85 -4.11
CA ILE A 398 -10.87 10.25 -2.86
C ILE A 398 -10.15 8.94 -2.56
N GLN A 399 -10.04 8.05 -3.55
CA GLN A 399 -9.27 6.79 -3.46
C GLN A 399 -7.79 7.04 -3.15
N ALA A 400 -7.18 8.07 -3.73
CA ALA A 400 -5.80 8.43 -3.43
C ALA A 400 -5.65 8.95 -2.00
N GLN A 401 -6.59 9.77 -1.50
CA GLN A 401 -6.58 10.28 -0.12
C GLN A 401 -6.81 9.18 0.92
N THR A 402 -7.58 8.14 0.58
CA THR A 402 -7.80 6.98 1.46
C THR A 402 -6.65 5.98 1.39
N GLY A 403 -6.11 5.75 0.20
CA GLY A 403 -4.88 5.00 -0.04
C GLY A 403 -3.66 5.63 0.64
N SER A 404 -3.65 6.96 0.80
CA SER A 404 -2.58 7.69 1.50
C SER A 404 -2.55 7.44 3.01
N ALA A 405 -3.63 6.91 3.59
CA ALA A 405 -3.65 6.43 4.98
C ALA A 405 -3.04 5.02 5.13
N ALA A 406 -2.83 4.31 4.02
CA ALA A 406 -2.08 3.04 3.94
C ALA A 406 -0.75 3.17 3.15
N SER A 407 -0.45 4.35 2.60
CA SER A 407 0.69 4.57 1.72
C SER A 407 1.97 4.70 2.54
N ALA A 408 2.99 3.96 2.11
CA ALA A 408 4.23 3.67 2.83
C ALA A 408 4.06 2.70 4.01
N ALA A 409 3.39 1.56 3.79
CA ALA A 409 3.87 0.34 4.44
C ALA A 409 5.28 0.05 3.92
N ALA A 410 6.23 0.59 4.65
CA ALA A 410 7.63 0.49 4.35
C ALA A 410 8.06 -0.93 4.76
N SER A 411 7.93 -1.92 3.88
CA SER A 411 8.31 -3.32 4.16
C SER A 411 9.62 -3.78 3.52
N THR A 412 10.28 -2.91 2.75
CA THR A 412 11.55 -3.25 2.10
C THR A 412 12.73 -2.98 3.03
N GLY A 413 13.78 -3.80 2.92
CA GLY A 413 15.06 -3.49 3.56
C GLY A 413 15.71 -2.24 2.96
N PHE A 414 16.81 -1.79 3.56
CA PHE A 414 17.50 -0.56 3.16
C PHE A 414 18.90 -0.82 2.66
N VAL A 415 19.36 0.04 1.75
CA VAL A 415 20.79 0.23 1.51
C VAL A 415 21.16 1.70 1.65
N SER A 416 22.33 1.94 2.22
CA SER A 416 22.89 3.27 2.39
C SER A 416 24.32 3.30 1.91
N THR A 417 24.63 4.28 1.08
CA THR A 417 25.99 4.54 0.60
C THR A 417 26.25 6.03 0.57
N GLY A 418 27.39 6.45 1.12
CA GLY A 418 27.72 7.87 1.23
C GLY A 418 26.68 8.64 2.05
N THR A 419 26.02 9.60 1.40
CA THR A 419 24.99 10.48 2.00
C THR A 419 23.58 10.14 1.53
N ARG A 420 23.34 8.98 0.92
CA ARG A 420 22.01 8.58 0.43
C ARG A 420 21.48 7.32 1.10
N LEU A 421 20.15 7.30 1.27
CA LEU A 421 19.36 6.15 1.68
C LEU A 421 18.42 5.77 0.53
N TYR A 422 18.41 4.50 0.13
CA TYR A 422 17.51 3.99 -0.91
C TYR A 422 16.43 3.14 -0.25
N PHE A 423 15.20 3.32 -0.71
CA PHE A 423 14.01 2.76 -0.08
C PHE A 423 12.97 2.38 -1.12
N GLY A 424 12.50 1.12 -1.10
CA GLY A 424 11.40 0.65 -1.94
C GLY A 424 10.06 0.73 -1.19
N GLY A 425 8.99 1.11 -1.88
CA GLY A 425 7.68 1.23 -1.29
C GLY A 425 6.56 0.81 -2.24
N TYR A 426 5.37 0.73 -1.68
CA TYR A 426 4.16 0.41 -2.43
C TYR A 426 2.94 1.20 -1.94
N ASN A 427 1.95 1.27 -2.81
CA ASN A 427 0.62 1.79 -2.53
C ASN A 427 -0.40 0.65 -2.62
N SER A 428 -0.98 0.23 -1.50
CA SER A 428 -1.96 -0.86 -1.48
C SER A 428 -3.31 -0.50 -2.13
N ALA A 429 -3.55 0.78 -2.44
CA ALA A 429 -4.78 1.19 -3.12
C ALA A 429 -4.79 0.82 -4.61
N ASP A 430 -3.62 0.78 -5.24
CA ASP A 430 -3.51 0.50 -6.66
C ASP A 430 -2.37 -0.46 -7.02
N TRP A 431 -1.60 -0.95 -6.04
CA TRP A 431 -0.40 -1.78 -6.19
C TRP A 431 0.62 -1.18 -7.17
N SER A 432 0.77 0.14 -7.11
CA SER A 432 1.93 0.82 -7.69
C SER A 432 3.10 0.79 -6.70
N GLY A 433 4.32 0.79 -7.23
CA GLY A 433 5.53 0.92 -6.41
C GLY A 433 6.45 2.04 -6.84
N ASP A 434 7.40 2.30 -5.96
CA ASP A 434 8.46 3.27 -6.17
C ASP A 434 9.74 2.85 -5.46
N LEU A 435 10.88 3.20 -6.04
CA LEU A 435 12.18 3.19 -5.40
C LEU A 435 12.62 4.64 -5.24
N VAL A 436 12.77 5.09 -4.01
CA VAL A 436 13.08 6.49 -3.68
C VAL A 436 14.47 6.57 -3.07
N ALA A 437 15.25 7.56 -3.53
CA ALA A 437 16.50 7.94 -2.89
C ALA A 437 16.28 9.18 -2.03
N PHE A 438 16.74 9.14 -0.78
CA PHE A 438 16.77 10.29 0.11
C PHE A 438 18.19 10.75 0.36
N ASP A 439 18.40 12.06 0.35
CA ASP A 439 19.60 12.65 0.93
C ASP A 439 19.50 12.64 2.47
N ILE A 440 20.60 12.25 3.10
CA ILE A 440 20.78 12.23 4.55
C ILE A 440 21.38 13.57 4.97
N GLU A 441 20.78 14.23 5.96
CA GLU A 441 21.34 15.45 6.55
C GLU A 441 22.74 15.19 7.13
N SER A 442 23.72 15.88 6.56
CA SER A 442 25.14 15.72 6.89
C SER A 442 25.71 16.88 7.72
N ASP A 443 24.97 17.98 7.90
CA ASP A 443 25.45 19.06 8.76
C ASP A 443 25.38 18.64 10.23
N LEU A 444 26.55 18.47 10.85
CA LEU A 444 26.66 18.16 12.27
C LEU A 444 25.98 19.22 13.16
N ALA A 445 25.79 20.46 12.71
CA ALA A 445 25.04 21.46 13.48
C ALA A 445 23.50 21.29 13.41
N SER A 446 22.98 20.56 12.42
CA SER A 446 21.56 20.38 12.17
C SER A 446 20.89 19.45 13.18
N ALA A 447 19.75 19.82 13.73
CA ALA A 447 18.96 18.95 14.61
C ALA A 447 18.50 17.65 13.92
N ASN A 448 18.50 17.63 12.58
CA ASN A 448 18.13 16.48 11.76
C ASN A 448 19.32 15.63 11.31
N TYR A 449 20.54 15.89 11.79
CA TYR A 449 21.74 15.11 11.40
C TYR A 449 21.51 13.59 11.45
N GLY A 450 21.87 12.90 10.36
CA GLY A 450 21.69 11.46 10.19
C GLY A 450 20.26 11.03 9.81
N ARG A 451 19.33 11.97 9.60
CA ARG A 451 17.95 11.69 9.14
C ARG A 451 17.80 11.92 7.64
N PRO A 452 16.92 11.16 6.96
CA PRO A 452 16.45 11.49 5.61
C PRO A 452 15.72 12.84 5.61
N VAL A 453 16.07 13.76 4.71
CA VAL A 453 15.48 15.12 4.68
C VAL A 453 14.89 15.52 3.33
N HIS A 454 15.47 15.05 2.22
CA HIS A 454 15.03 15.42 0.87
C HIS A 454 15.00 14.19 -0.03
N ILE A 455 13.94 14.05 -0.83
CA ILE A 455 13.91 13.07 -1.92
C ILE A 455 14.85 13.58 -3.01
N ALA A 456 15.91 12.83 -3.28
CA ALA A 456 16.85 13.10 -4.36
C ALA A 456 16.25 12.71 -5.73
N TRP A 457 15.57 11.56 -5.79
CA TRP A 457 14.83 11.10 -6.96
C TRP A 457 13.82 10.00 -6.60
N SER A 458 12.82 9.81 -7.47
CA SER A 458 11.84 8.71 -7.48
C SER A 458 12.01 7.91 -8.76
N ALA A 459 12.21 6.59 -8.67
CA ALA A 459 12.37 5.74 -9.86
C ALA A 459 11.09 5.68 -10.69
N ALA A 460 9.91 5.67 -10.04
CA ALA A 460 8.61 5.69 -10.72
C ALA A 460 8.48 6.88 -11.69
N GLU A 461 9.01 8.04 -11.31
CA GLU A 461 9.04 9.25 -12.14
C GLU A 461 10.12 9.21 -13.25
N GLN A 462 11.17 8.39 -13.10
CA GLN A 462 12.30 8.28 -14.03
C GLN A 462 12.21 7.09 -14.99
N MET A 463 11.11 6.33 -14.95
CA MET A 463 10.91 5.14 -15.78
C MET A 463 10.95 5.48 -17.29
N PRO A 464 11.84 4.85 -18.09
CA PRO A 464 11.91 5.07 -19.53
C PRO A 464 10.60 4.74 -20.26
N VAL A 465 10.43 5.26 -21.47
CA VAL A 465 9.35 4.81 -22.37
C VAL A 465 9.58 3.35 -22.78
N ALA A 466 8.51 2.60 -23.05
CA ALA A 466 8.55 1.13 -23.20
C ALA A 466 9.60 0.60 -24.20
N ASP A 467 9.81 1.29 -25.32
CA ASP A 467 10.79 0.89 -26.34
C ASP A 467 12.25 1.25 -25.99
N ALA A 468 12.47 2.15 -25.03
CA ALA A 468 13.79 2.51 -24.54
C ALA A 468 14.24 1.65 -23.36
N ARG A 469 13.36 0.80 -22.81
CA ARG A 469 13.68 -0.10 -21.70
C ARG A 469 14.46 -1.31 -22.22
N THR A 470 15.50 -1.69 -21.48
CA THR A 470 16.22 -2.95 -21.67
C THR A 470 15.58 -4.02 -20.80
N ILE A 471 14.71 -4.85 -21.38
CA ILE A 471 14.02 -5.92 -20.64
C ILE A 471 14.44 -7.27 -21.23
N VAL A 472 15.09 -8.08 -20.40
CA VAL A 472 15.54 -9.44 -20.75
C VAL A 472 14.77 -10.47 -19.95
N THR A 473 14.74 -11.70 -20.44
CA THR A 473 14.04 -12.84 -19.84
C THR A 473 14.77 -14.13 -20.19
N GLN A 474 14.26 -15.25 -19.70
CA GLN A 474 14.67 -16.59 -20.12
C GLN A 474 13.44 -17.34 -20.64
N VAL A 475 13.61 -18.09 -21.72
CA VAL A 475 12.55 -18.93 -22.32
C VAL A 475 13.16 -20.27 -22.70
N ASP A 476 12.58 -21.35 -22.19
CA ASP A 476 13.05 -22.72 -22.38
C ASP A 476 14.54 -22.90 -22.02
N GLY A 477 15.00 -22.19 -20.98
CA GLY A 477 16.40 -22.23 -20.53
C GLY A 477 17.37 -21.31 -21.28
N GLU A 478 16.93 -20.58 -22.29
CA GLU A 478 17.78 -19.70 -23.11
C GLU A 478 17.46 -18.22 -22.87
N ALA A 479 18.49 -17.36 -22.81
CA ALA A 479 18.30 -15.94 -22.56
C ALA A 479 17.71 -15.24 -23.80
N ALA A 480 16.76 -14.34 -23.58
CA ALA A 480 16.07 -13.64 -24.66
C ALA A 480 15.68 -12.21 -24.30
N ALA A 481 15.38 -11.40 -25.32
CA ALA A 481 14.69 -10.14 -25.13
C ALA A 481 13.23 -10.41 -24.71
N PHE A 482 12.67 -9.63 -23.77
CA PHE A 482 11.26 -9.75 -23.41
C PHE A 482 10.38 -9.04 -24.47
N ARG A 483 10.18 -9.69 -25.61
CA ARG A 483 9.44 -9.19 -26.76
C ARG A 483 8.51 -10.28 -27.29
N TRP A 484 7.40 -9.88 -27.93
CA TRP A 484 6.41 -10.82 -28.46
C TRP A 484 7.03 -11.90 -29.36
N ASP A 485 8.02 -11.53 -30.17
CA ASP A 485 8.66 -12.46 -31.12
C ASP A 485 9.62 -13.46 -30.47
N SER A 486 9.94 -13.31 -29.19
CA SER A 486 10.78 -14.25 -28.43
C SER A 486 10.04 -15.50 -27.96
N PHE A 487 8.71 -15.52 -28.05
CA PHE A 487 7.88 -16.64 -27.58
C PHE A 487 7.37 -17.50 -28.74
N GLU A 488 7.33 -18.80 -28.55
CA GLU A 488 6.76 -19.76 -29.49
C GLU A 488 5.20 -19.67 -29.51
N PRO A 489 4.54 -20.12 -30.59
CA PRO A 489 3.07 -20.03 -30.72
C PRO A 489 2.29 -20.64 -29.54
N GLU A 490 2.75 -21.75 -28.99
CA GLU A 490 2.11 -22.42 -27.85
C GLU A 490 2.21 -21.57 -26.57
N GLN A 491 3.35 -20.93 -26.34
CA GLN A 491 3.59 -20.03 -25.21
C GLN A 491 2.74 -18.75 -25.34
N LYS A 492 2.67 -18.18 -26.55
CA LYS A 492 1.81 -17.02 -26.86
C LYS A 492 0.35 -17.29 -26.52
N ASP A 493 -0.15 -18.48 -26.81
CA ASP A 493 -1.51 -18.88 -26.45
C ASP A 493 -1.68 -19.09 -24.95
N ALA A 494 -0.83 -19.94 -24.35
CA ALA A 494 -0.96 -20.35 -22.96
C ALA A 494 -0.80 -19.18 -21.97
N TRP A 495 0.24 -18.37 -22.17
CA TRP A 495 0.64 -17.31 -21.23
C TRP A 495 -0.04 -15.98 -21.53
N PHE A 496 -0.25 -15.66 -22.81
CA PHE A 496 -0.73 -14.33 -23.24
C PHE A 496 -2.03 -14.36 -24.07
N GLN A 497 -2.72 -15.50 -24.16
CA GLN A 497 -3.99 -15.63 -24.90
C GLN A 497 -3.90 -15.14 -26.36
N ASN A 498 -2.73 -15.31 -26.99
CA ASN A 498 -2.44 -14.83 -28.34
C ASN A 498 -2.64 -13.30 -28.51
N ASN A 499 -2.53 -12.53 -27.43
CA ASN A 499 -2.73 -11.09 -27.45
C ASN A 499 -1.41 -10.33 -27.13
N PRO A 500 -0.77 -9.71 -28.14
CA PRO A 500 0.48 -8.98 -27.94
C PRO A 500 0.34 -7.75 -27.03
N THR A 501 -0.89 -7.24 -26.81
CA THR A 501 -1.09 -6.06 -25.95
C THR A 501 -0.70 -6.31 -24.50
N PHE A 502 -0.68 -7.57 -24.04
CA PHE A 502 -0.21 -7.90 -22.69
C PHE A 502 1.28 -7.63 -22.53
N ILE A 503 2.10 -8.00 -23.53
CA ILE A 503 3.54 -7.68 -23.52
C ILE A 503 3.73 -6.17 -23.56
N ASP A 504 3.06 -5.47 -24.47
CA ASP A 504 3.15 -4.00 -24.55
C ASP A 504 2.76 -3.34 -23.23
N TYR A 505 1.69 -3.84 -22.59
CA TYR A 505 1.26 -3.39 -21.28
C TYR A 505 2.35 -3.62 -20.23
N ILE A 506 2.86 -4.84 -20.05
CA ILE A 506 3.92 -5.13 -19.05
C ILE A 506 5.16 -4.25 -19.28
N ARG A 507 5.53 -4.02 -20.55
CA ARG A 507 6.65 -3.14 -20.92
C ARG A 507 6.42 -1.66 -20.62
N GLY A 508 5.18 -1.23 -20.38
CA GLY A 508 4.86 0.14 -19.93
C GLY A 508 3.99 0.95 -20.89
N VAL A 509 3.35 0.33 -21.87
CA VAL A 509 2.39 0.99 -22.78
C VAL A 509 1.00 1.02 -22.13
N HIS A 510 0.34 2.18 -22.16
CA HIS A 510 -1.05 2.29 -21.74
C HIS A 510 -1.96 1.62 -22.79
N GLN A 511 -2.81 0.70 -22.35
CA GLN A 511 -3.73 -0.05 -23.21
C GLN A 511 -5.17 0.13 -22.71
N ALA A 512 -6.07 0.58 -23.59
CA ALA A 512 -7.48 0.73 -23.24
C ALA A 512 -8.11 -0.64 -22.94
N GLY A 513 -8.90 -0.72 -21.86
CA GLY A 513 -9.57 -1.96 -21.43
C GLY A 513 -8.69 -2.89 -20.58
N LEU A 514 -7.42 -2.57 -20.35
CA LEU A 514 -6.58 -3.19 -19.33
C LEU A 514 -6.52 -2.28 -18.09
N ARG A 515 -5.99 -2.82 -16.98
CA ARG A 515 -5.79 -2.07 -15.73
C ARG A 515 -5.10 -0.72 -15.98
N PRO A 516 -5.66 0.41 -15.51
CA PRO A 516 -4.94 1.67 -15.48
C PRO A 516 -3.86 1.62 -14.40
N ARG A 517 -2.66 2.13 -14.69
CA ARG A 517 -1.56 2.20 -13.71
C ARG A 517 -1.14 3.65 -13.47
N ALA A 518 -0.98 4.02 -12.20
CA ALA A 518 -0.38 5.30 -11.81
C ALA A 518 1.15 5.32 -12.04
N SER A 519 1.80 4.16 -11.90
CA SER A 519 3.24 3.96 -12.13
C SER A 519 3.50 2.77 -13.06
N LYS A 520 4.58 2.82 -13.84
CA LYS A 520 5.04 1.65 -14.61
C LYS A 520 5.71 0.60 -13.72
N LEU A 521 6.24 1.04 -12.57
CA LEU A 521 6.93 0.20 -11.59
C LEU A 521 5.88 -0.42 -10.65
N GLY A 522 5.94 -1.75 -10.53
CA GLY A 522 5.13 -2.52 -9.59
C GLY A 522 5.52 -2.27 -8.14
N ASP A 523 4.65 -2.65 -7.22
CA ASP A 523 4.91 -2.58 -5.78
C ASP A 523 6.19 -3.33 -5.38
N ILE A 524 6.98 -2.70 -4.50
CA ILE A 524 8.18 -3.30 -3.90
C ILE A 524 7.86 -3.57 -2.43
N ILE A 525 7.59 -4.84 -2.10
CA ILE A 525 7.12 -5.22 -0.77
C ILE A 525 8.27 -5.80 0.05
N HIS A 526 8.78 -7.00 -0.23
CA HIS A 526 9.79 -7.64 0.63
C HIS A 526 11.22 -7.53 0.08
N SER A 527 11.39 -7.14 -1.18
CA SER A 527 12.71 -7.01 -1.78
C SER A 527 13.44 -5.78 -1.25
N ALA A 528 14.48 -5.99 -0.45
CA ALA A 528 15.44 -4.97 -0.06
C ALA A 528 16.30 -4.55 -1.26
N PRO A 529 16.45 -3.25 -1.55
CA PRO A 529 17.35 -2.79 -2.61
C PRO A 529 18.82 -3.09 -2.28
N VAL A 530 19.60 -3.48 -3.28
CA VAL A 530 21.04 -3.77 -3.14
C VAL A 530 21.86 -2.80 -3.99
N PHE A 531 22.79 -2.09 -3.36
CA PHE A 531 23.72 -1.19 -4.04
C PHE A 531 24.94 -1.94 -4.59
N VAL A 532 25.30 -1.64 -5.83
CA VAL A 532 26.47 -2.17 -6.52
C VAL A 532 27.22 -1.01 -7.18
N GLY A 533 28.39 -0.67 -6.63
CA GLY A 533 29.30 0.32 -7.19
C GLY A 533 30.66 -0.28 -7.51
N ALA A 534 31.73 0.47 -7.34
CA ALA A 534 33.10 -0.03 -7.49
C ALA A 534 33.35 -1.27 -6.59
N PRO A 535 34.00 -2.34 -7.09
CA PRO A 535 34.29 -3.54 -6.30
C PRO A 535 35.06 -3.21 -5.02
N ASN A 536 34.54 -3.64 -3.87
CA ASN A 536 35.04 -3.24 -2.55
C ASN A 536 35.41 -4.42 -1.63
N MET A 537 35.32 -5.67 -2.12
CA MET A 537 35.69 -6.83 -1.30
C MET A 537 37.17 -6.80 -0.93
N ARG A 538 37.51 -7.56 0.11
CA ARG A 538 38.89 -7.69 0.63
C ARG A 538 39.43 -9.09 0.33
N TYR A 539 39.37 -9.51 -0.93
CA TYR A 539 39.97 -10.76 -1.39
C TYR A 539 41.47 -10.58 -1.65
N PRO A 540 42.33 -11.50 -1.20
CA PRO A 540 43.74 -11.47 -1.55
C PRO A 540 43.95 -11.91 -3.00
N ASP A 541 44.93 -11.32 -3.70
CA ASP A 541 45.24 -11.68 -5.10
C ASP A 541 45.61 -13.16 -5.31
N GLY A 542 46.12 -13.82 -4.27
CA GLY A 542 46.41 -15.26 -4.31
C GLY A 542 45.21 -16.17 -4.05
N LEU A 543 43.98 -15.63 -3.93
CA LEU A 543 42.78 -16.41 -3.69
C LEU A 543 42.46 -17.33 -4.88
N GLU A 544 42.70 -16.82 -6.09
CA GLU A 544 42.49 -17.54 -7.36
C GLU A 544 43.79 -17.58 -8.16
N SER A 545 43.99 -18.65 -8.93
CA SER A 545 45.26 -18.88 -9.64
C SER A 545 45.45 -18.06 -10.92
N GLY A 546 44.40 -17.39 -11.41
CA GLY A 546 44.42 -16.58 -12.63
C GLY A 546 44.36 -15.07 -12.37
N ALA A 547 43.26 -14.42 -12.75
CA ALA A 547 43.16 -12.97 -12.69
C ALA A 547 43.22 -12.43 -11.24
N SER A 548 44.02 -11.38 -11.03
CA SER A 548 44.12 -10.66 -9.76
C SER A 548 42.81 -9.92 -9.45
N TYR A 549 42.36 -10.01 -8.20
CA TYR A 549 41.19 -9.28 -7.75
C TYR A 549 41.48 -7.77 -7.63
N ASP A 550 42.69 -7.39 -7.21
CA ASP A 550 43.10 -5.98 -7.21
C ASP A 550 43.10 -5.37 -8.63
N GLN A 551 43.41 -6.16 -9.66
CA GLN A 551 43.26 -5.73 -11.04
C GLN A 551 41.79 -5.53 -11.41
N PHE A 552 40.92 -6.49 -11.08
CA PHE A 552 39.47 -6.36 -11.29
C PHE A 552 38.89 -5.09 -10.62
N LYS A 553 39.32 -4.76 -9.40
CA LYS A 553 38.95 -3.51 -8.71
C LYS A 553 39.40 -2.27 -9.46
N ARG A 554 40.62 -2.27 -10.02
CA ARG A 554 41.14 -1.14 -10.81
C ARG A 554 40.34 -0.96 -12.10
N ASP A 555 40.06 -2.05 -12.79
CA ASP A 555 39.35 -2.03 -14.08
C ASP A 555 37.89 -1.57 -13.92
N ASN A 556 37.27 -1.87 -12.77
CA ASN A 556 35.88 -1.51 -12.47
C ASN A 556 35.75 -0.34 -11.47
N ALA A 557 36.81 0.46 -11.29
CA ALA A 557 36.82 1.54 -10.31
C ALA A 557 35.80 2.65 -10.61
N ASN A 558 35.42 2.81 -11.88
CA ASN A 558 34.46 3.80 -12.37
C ASN A 558 33.18 3.15 -12.90
N ARG A 559 32.88 1.92 -12.46
CA ARG A 559 31.63 1.24 -12.84
C ARG A 559 30.43 2.11 -12.41
N PRO A 560 29.43 2.33 -13.28
CA PRO A 560 28.19 3.00 -12.88
C PRO A 560 27.59 2.37 -11.64
N GLU A 561 27.20 3.21 -10.68
CA GLU A 561 26.59 2.76 -9.44
C GLU A 561 25.13 2.38 -9.70
N MET A 562 24.74 1.19 -9.24
CA MET A 562 23.44 0.60 -9.52
C MET A 562 22.73 0.21 -8.23
N ILE A 563 21.40 0.28 -8.24
CA ILE A 563 20.50 -0.30 -7.24
C ILE A 563 19.70 -1.41 -7.90
N TYR A 564 19.77 -2.63 -7.36
CA TYR A 564 18.97 -3.76 -7.82
C TYR A 564 17.87 -4.11 -6.82
N VAL A 565 16.65 -4.32 -7.29
CA VAL A 565 15.48 -4.61 -6.45
C VAL A 565 14.42 -5.39 -7.26
N GLY A 566 13.82 -6.41 -6.65
CA GLY A 566 12.66 -7.11 -7.20
C GLY A 566 11.38 -6.31 -7.01
N ALA A 567 10.47 -6.32 -7.99
CA ALA A 567 9.15 -5.72 -7.90
C ALA A 567 8.04 -6.66 -8.44
N ASN A 568 6.82 -6.44 -7.95
CA ASN A 568 5.65 -7.25 -8.28
C ASN A 568 4.93 -6.81 -9.57
N ASP A 569 5.65 -6.16 -10.48
CA ASP A 569 5.28 -6.07 -11.90
C ASP A 569 5.92 -7.18 -12.75
N GLY A 570 6.56 -8.15 -12.10
CA GLY A 570 7.17 -9.32 -12.75
C GLY A 570 8.68 -9.26 -12.91
N MET A 571 9.33 -8.21 -12.43
CA MET A 571 10.71 -7.90 -12.80
C MET A 571 11.65 -7.70 -11.61
N LEU A 572 12.89 -8.17 -11.76
CA LEU A 572 14.02 -7.56 -11.07
C LEU A 572 14.44 -6.32 -11.86
N HIS A 573 14.50 -5.17 -11.22
CA HIS A 573 14.97 -3.93 -11.81
C HIS A 573 16.38 -3.56 -11.35
N GLY A 574 17.16 -2.97 -12.26
CA GLY A 574 18.43 -2.31 -11.99
C GLY A 574 18.36 -0.83 -12.34
N PHE A 575 18.45 0.04 -11.35
CA PHE A 575 18.39 1.50 -11.48
C PHE A 575 19.76 2.14 -11.32
N ASP A 576 20.04 3.19 -12.08
CA ASP A 576 21.17 4.08 -11.85
C ASP A 576 21.04 4.74 -10.47
N ALA A 577 22.01 4.54 -9.58
CA ALA A 577 21.95 5.02 -8.21
C ALA A 577 22.01 6.56 -8.11
N GLU A 578 22.59 7.22 -9.11
CA GLU A 578 22.69 8.68 -9.13
C GLU A 578 21.37 9.32 -9.56
N THR A 579 20.74 8.78 -10.62
CA THR A 579 19.59 9.43 -11.29
C THR A 579 18.24 8.74 -11.09
N GLY A 580 18.20 7.50 -10.60
CA GLY A 580 16.98 6.70 -10.49
C GLY A 580 16.46 6.13 -11.81
N GLN A 581 17.20 6.29 -12.91
CA GLN A 581 16.77 5.82 -14.23
C GLN A 581 17.00 4.30 -14.34
N GLU A 582 15.99 3.56 -14.78
CA GLU A 582 16.12 2.12 -15.05
C GLU A 582 17.13 1.85 -16.18
N ARG A 583 18.07 0.93 -15.94
CA ARG A 583 19.08 0.45 -16.91
C ARG A 583 18.86 -1.00 -17.35
N LEU A 584 18.22 -1.79 -16.50
CA LEU A 584 17.95 -3.22 -16.73
C LEU A 584 16.65 -3.60 -16.05
N ALA A 585 15.87 -4.44 -16.71
CA ALA A 585 14.84 -5.25 -16.06
C ALA A 585 14.98 -6.70 -16.51
N PHE A 586 14.81 -7.65 -15.59
CA PHE A 586 14.82 -9.08 -15.86
C PHE A 586 13.50 -9.70 -15.44
N VAL A 587 12.84 -10.40 -16.36
CA VAL A 587 11.61 -11.17 -16.12
C VAL A 587 11.98 -12.65 -16.01
N PRO A 588 11.88 -13.28 -14.83
CA PRO A 588 12.11 -14.71 -14.69
C PRO A 588 11.09 -15.54 -15.49
N GLU A 589 11.54 -16.66 -16.03
CA GLU A 589 10.72 -17.61 -16.81
C GLU A 589 9.53 -18.11 -15.98
N ALA A 590 9.78 -18.42 -14.71
CA ALA A 590 8.77 -18.95 -13.78
C ALA A 590 7.56 -18.02 -13.57
N VAL A 591 7.69 -16.71 -13.82
CA VAL A 591 6.57 -15.77 -13.65
C VAL A 591 5.83 -15.48 -14.96
N LEU A 592 6.37 -15.83 -16.13
CA LEU A 592 5.79 -15.52 -17.44
C LEU A 592 4.32 -15.93 -17.60
N PRO A 593 3.88 -17.13 -17.17
CA PRO A 593 2.48 -17.54 -17.30
C PRO A 593 1.50 -16.67 -16.51
N GLU A 594 1.99 -16.05 -15.44
CA GLU A 594 1.19 -15.29 -14.47
C GLU A 594 1.10 -13.79 -14.80
N LEU A 595 2.00 -13.26 -15.64
CA LEU A 595 2.10 -11.81 -15.87
C LEU A 595 0.86 -11.18 -16.50
N ARG A 596 0.05 -11.96 -17.24
CA ARG A 596 -1.20 -11.45 -17.81
C ARG A 596 -2.17 -10.92 -16.73
N HIS A 597 -2.09 -11.46 -15.51
CA HIS A 597 -2.97 -11.05 -14.41
C HIS A 597 -2.70 -9.61 -13.95
N LEU A 598 -1.49 -9.08 -14.17
CA LEU A 598 -1.17 -7.66 -13.91
C LEU A 598 -2.01 -6.68 -14.73
N ALA A 599 -2.56 -7.14 -15.86
CA ALA A 599 -3.37 -6.34 -16.76
C ALA A 599 -4.87 -6.39 -16.42
N ASP A 600 -5.27 -7.21 -15.45
CA ASP A 600 -6.67 -7.35 -15.01
C ASP A 600 -7.16 -6.04 -14.38
N PRO A 601 -8.24 -5.41 -14.88
CA PRO A 601 -8.85 -4.23 -14.26
C PRO A 601 -9.14 -4.39 -12.77
N ASP A 602 -9.42 -5.61 -12.29
CA ASP A 602 -9.70 -5.93 -10.89
C ASP A 602 -8.46 -6.38 -10.09
N TYR A 603 -7.24 -6.23 -10.61
CA TYR A 603 -5.99 -6.64 -9.95
C TYR A 603 -5.87 -6.12 -8.51
N ARG A 604 -6.46 -4.96 -8.20
CA ARG A 604 -6.49 -4.41 -6.83
C ARG A 604 -7.04 -5.42 -5.80
N LEU A 605 -8.08 -6.17 -6.18
CA LEU A 605 -8.72 -7.17 -5.33
C LEU A 605 -8.03 -8.54 -5.41
N ASN A 606 -7.22 -8.75 -6.44
CA ASN A 606 -6.60 -10.03 -6.79
C ASN A 606 -5.07 -9.88 -6.94
N HIS A 607 -4.46 -9.11 -6.04
CA HIS A 607 -3.01 -8.89 -6.02
C HIS A 607 -2.25 -10.22 -6.00
N ARG A 608 -1.09 -10.24 -6.66
CA ARG A 608 -0.19 -11.40 -6.70
C ARG A 608 1.25 -10.94 -6.48
N TYR A 609 2.03 -11.78 -5.82
CA TYR A 609 3.47 -11.61 -5.79
C TYR A 609 4.09 -12.13 -7.08
N TYR A 610 5.18 -11.50 -7.51
CA TYR A 610 6.00 -11.93 -8.63
C TYR A 610 7.48 -11.97 -8.22
N VAL A 611 8.29 -10.97 -8.57
CA VAL A 611 9.71 -10.93 -8.18
C VAL A 611 9.83 -10.16 -6.87
N ASP A 612 9.46 -10.81 -5.77
CA ASP A 612 9.38 -10.16 -4.46
C ASP A 612 10.60 -10.45 -3.55
N GLY A 613 11.46 -11.41 -3.95
CA GLY A 613 12.65 -11.80 -3.21
C GLY A 613 13.77 -10.74 -3.26
N SER A 614 14.45 -10.54 -2.14
CA SER A 614 15.65 -9.68 -2.08
C SER A 614 16.82 -10.35 -2.83
N PRO A 615 17.48 -9.67 -3.78
CA PRO A 615 18.67 -10.24 -4.43
C PRO A 615 19.88 -10.24 -3.49
N THR A 616 20.87 -11.07 -3.81
CA THR A 616 22.20 -11.06 -3.19
C THR A 616 23.24 -10.81 -4.27
N VAL A 617 24.17 -9.89 -4.02
CA VAL A 617 25.27 -9.59 -4.94
C VAL A 617 26.62 -9.87 -4.30
N ALA A 618 27.51 -10.52 -5.05
CA ALA A 618 28.90 -10.71 -4.63
C ALA A 618 29.84 -10.76 -5.85
N ASP A 619 31.11 -10.42 -5.62
CA ASP A 619 32.16 -10.71 -6.58
C ASP A 619 32.57 -12.18 -6.46
N ALA A 620 32.61 -12.87 -7.59
CA ALA A 620 32.95 -14.28 -7.71
C ALA A 620 33.90 -14.52 -8.89
N TYR A 621 34.65 -15.62 -8.83
CA TYR A 621 35.59 -16.01 -9.87
C TYR A 621 35.04 -17.19 -10.67
N ILE A 622 34.49 -16.90 -11.85
CA ILE A 622 33.90 -17.90 -12.76
C ILE A 622 34.38 -17.69 -14.19
N GLY A 623 34.52 -18.76 -14.95
CA GLY A 623 35.02 -18.69 -16.33
C GLY A 623 36.39 -18.00 -16.44
N GLU A 624 37.29 -18.28 -15.49
CA GLU A 624 38.65 -17.73 -15.40
C GLU A 624 38.74 -16.19 -15.25
N ARG A 625 37.66 -15.53 -14.83
CA ARG A 625 37.66 -14.09 -14.54
C ARG A 625 36.83 -13.74 -13.31
N TRP A 626 37.16 -12.61 -12.69
CA TRP A 626 36.31 -11.99 -11.66
C TRP A 626 35.10 -11.33 -12.32
N ARG A 627 33.94 -11.52 -11.70
CA ARG A 627 32.65 -10.96 -12.10
C ARG A 627 31.87 -10.53 -10.87
N THR A 628 30.95 -9.59 -11.01
CA THR A 628 29.96 -9.25 -9.99
C THR A 628 28.65 -9.90 -10.37
N LEU A 629 28.21 -10.87 -9.57
CA LEU A 629 27.05 -11.70 -9.86
C LEU A 629 25.93 -11.43 -8.87
N LEU A 630 24.70 -11.47 -9.37
CA LEU A 630 23.47 -11.30 -8.61
C LEU A 630 22.72 -12.63 -8.63
N VAL A 631 22.25 -13.09 -7.46
CA VAL A 631 21.37 -14.26 -7.34
C VAL A 631 20.12 -13.83 -6.57
N GLY A 632 18.94 -14.19 -7.07
CA GLY A 632 17.66 -13.80 -6.49
C GLY A 632 16.63 -14.93 -6.49
N GLY A 633 15.65 -14.82 -5.60
CA GLY A 633 14.45 -15.64 -5.58
C GLY A 633 13.20 -14.78 -5.82
N LEU A 634 12.04 -15.41 -5.75
CA LEU A 634 10.73 -14.83 -6.03
C LEU A 634 9.84 -14.71 -4.78
N ASN A 635 10.29 -15.20 -3.61
CA ASN A 635 9.43 -15.39 -2.44
C ASN A 635 8.13 -16.13 -2.84
N LYS A 636 6.95 -15.55 -2.56
CA LYS A 636 5.63 -16.13 -2.91
C LYS A 636 5.30 -16.04 -4.39
N GLY A 637 6.05 -15.28 -5.21
CA GLY A 637 5.74 -15.18 -6.62
C GLY A 637 6.19 -16.35 -7.48
N GLY A 638 6.98 -17.29 -6.94
CA GLY A 638 7.28 -18.54 -7.64
C GLY A 638 8.36 -19.41 -6.99
N GLN A 639 8.46 -20.64 -7.49
CA GLN A 639 9.39 -21.68 -7.02
C GLN A 639 10.63 -21.75 -7.93
N SER A 640 11.33 -20.63 -8.06
CA SER A 640 12.56 -20.51 -8.87
C SER A 640 13.61 -19.65 -8.17
N VAL A 641 14.88 -19.90 -8.49
CA VAL A 641 16.04 -19.08 -8.13
C VAL A 641 16.81 -18.77 -9.41
N TYR A 642 17.19 -17.51 -9.61
CA TYR A 642 17.88 -17.07 -10.82
C TYR A 642 19.24 -16.43 -10.53
N ALA A 643 20.13 -16.41 -11.51
CA ALA A 643 21.40 -15.70 -11.44
C ALA A 643 21.68 -14.83 -12.68
N LEU A 644 22.21 -13.64 -12.43
CA LEU A 644 22.56 -12.65 -13.45
C LEU A 644 24.03 -12.19 -13.29
N ASP A 645 24.69 -11.90 -14.40
CA ASP A 645 25.95 -11.17 -14.45
C ASP A 645 25.67 -9.66 -14.55
N VAL A 646 25.99 -8.94 -13.46
CA VAL A 646 25.79 -7.49 -13.35
C VAL A 646 27.13 -6.74 -13.32
N THR A 647 28.19 -7.35 -13.89
CA THR A 647 29.54 -6.80 -13.87
C THR A 647 29.62 -5.47 -14.61
N GLU A 648 28.96 -5.34 -15.76
CA GLU A 648 29.13 -4.25 -16.73
C GLU A 648 27.80 -3.52 -17.04
N PRO A 649 27.25 -2.74 -16.10
CA PRO A 649 25.93 -2.12 -16.25
C PRO A 649 25.83 -1.12 -17.42
N GLN A 650 26.96 -0.59 -17.89
CA GLN A 650 27.01 0.27 -19.08
C GLN A 650 26.71 -0.46 -20.39
N ASN A 651 26.76 -1.80 -20.39
CA ASN A 651 26.63 -2.64 -21.58
C ASN A 651 25.28 -3.38 -21.65
N PHE A 652 24.36 -3.14 -20.71
CA PHE A 652 23.05 -3.79 -20.71
C PHE A 652 22.25 -3.47 -21.97
N ALA A 653 21.88 -4.50 -22.73
CA ALA A 653 21.07 -4.40 -23.93
C ALA A 653 20.27 -5.70 -24.19
N GLU A 654 19.09 -5.59 -24.79
CA GLU A 654 18.20 -6.74 -25.05
C GLU A 654 18.85 -7.78 -25.99
N ASN A 655 19.70 -7.34 -26.92
CA ASN A 655 20.42 -8.22 -27.85
C ASN A 655 21.71 -8.83 -27.25
N ALA A 656 22.02 -8.52 -25.99
CA ALA A 656 23.12 -9.09 -25.22
C ALA A 656 22.58 -9.88 -24.01
N ALA A 657 21.37 -10.44 -24.10
CA ALA A 657 20.73 -11.18 -23.02
C ALA A 657 21.59 -12.35 -22.50
N ASP A 658 22.31 -13.05 -23.39
CA ASP A 658 23.23 -14.15 -23.06
C ASP A 658 24.42 -13.71 -22.18
N ASP A 659 24.80 -12.43 -22.21
CA ASP A 659 25.86 -11.89 -21.38
C ASP A 659 25.35 -11.50 -19.98
N ILE A 660 24.03 -11.43 -19.78
CA ILE A 660 23.36 -10.95 -18.57
C ILE A 660 22.75 -12.12 -17.79
N VAL A 661 21.96 -12.96 -18.43
CA VAL A 661 21.23 -14.06 -17.77
C VAL A 661 22.12 -15.30 -17.75
N LEU A 662 22.41 -15.82 -16.55
CA LEU A 662 23.24 -17.02 -16.41
C LEU A 662 22.42 -18.30 -16.38
N TRP A 663 21.40 -18.34 -15.53
CA TRP A 663 20.53 -19.52 -15.35
C TRP A 663 19.34 -19.20 -14.46
N GLU A 664 18.31 -20.05 -14.58
CA GLU A 664 17.26 -20.26 -13.57
C GLU A 664 17.32 -21.70 -13.06
N PHE A 665 17.03 -21.88 -11.78
CA PHE A 665 17.08 -23.15 -11.07
C PHE A 665 15.71 -23.49 -10.49
N THR A 666 15.23 -24.68 -10.83
CA THR A 666 14.06 -25.35 -10.26
C THR A 666 14.42 -26.77 -9.84
N ASP A 667 13.69 -27.34 -8.88
CA ASP A 667 13.84 -28.72 -8.42
C ASP A 667 12.55 -29.13 -7.69
N PRO A 668 12.12 -30.40 -7.75
CA PRO A 668 10.89 -30.85 -7.09
C PRO A 668 10.80 -30.57 -5.59
N ASP A 669 11.91 -30.49 -4.86
CA ASP A 669 11.88 -30.14 -3.43
C ASP A 669 12.02 -28.62 -3.18
N LEU A 670 12.12 -27.78 -4.21
CA LEU A 670 12.13 -26.33 -4.11
C LEU A 670 10.69 -25.82 -3.98
N GLY A 671 10.42 -25.07 -2.92
CA GLY A 671 9.17 -24.36 -2.73
C GLY A 671 9.29 -22.88 -3.10
N TYR A 672 8.34 -22.07 -2.62
CA TYR A 672 8.42 -20.61 -2.70
C TYR A 672 9.71 -20.12 -2.04
N SER A 673 10.49 -19.39 -2.82
CA SER A 673 11.91 -19.10 -2.57
C SER A 673 12.14 -17.97 -1.56
N PHE A 674 11.48 -18.06 -0.40
CA PHE A 674 11.67 -17.15 0.76
C PHE A 674 13.07 -17.23 1.38
N SER A 675 13.83 -18.29 1.08
CA SER A 675 15.23 -18.40 1.50
C SER A 675 16.11 -17.55 0.59
N GLN A 676 16.57 -16.40 1.07
CA GLN A 676 17.45 -15.53 0.29
C GLN A 676 18.77 -16.26 -0.05
N PRO A 677 19.13 -16.42 -1.33
CA PRO A 677 20.36 -17.11 -1.71
C PRO A 677 21.62 -16.41 -1.24
N ALA A 678 22.62 -17.19 -0.84
CA ALA A 678 23.96 -16.71 -0.52
C ALA A 678 24.98 -17.15 -1.57
N ILE A 679 25.88 -16.25 -1.97
CA ILE A 679 26.99 -16.56 -2.85
C ILE A 679 28.21 -16.90 -1.98
N VAL A 680 28.75 -18.10 -2.14
CA VAL A 680 29.86 -18.63 -1.32
C VAL A 680 30.94 -19.27 -2.18
N ARG A 681 32.13 -19.42 -1.60
CA ARG A 681 33.24 -20.18 -2.18
C ARG A 681 33.46 -21.46 -1.38
N LEU A 682 33.48 -22.60 -2.06
CA LEU A 682 33.59 -23.93 -1.47
C LEU A 682 35.06 -24.33 -1.19
N GLN A 683 35.24 -25.46 -0.50
CA GLN A 683 36.55 -25.96 -0.10
C GLN A 683 37.42 -26.45 -1.27
N ASP A 684 36.82 -26.84 -2.38
CA ASP A 684 37.51 -27.20 -3.63
C ASP A 684 37.91 -25.95 -4.47
N GLY A 685 37.24 -24.82 -4.26
CA GLY A 685 37.47 -23.54 -4.94
C GLY A 685 36.32 -23.10 -5.83
N THR A 686 35.31 -23.95 -6.00
CA THR A 686 34.11 -23.67 -6.77
C THR A 686 33.29 -22.58 -6.09
N TRP A 687 32.76 -21.64 -6.87
CA TRP A 687 31.79 -20.64 -6.40
C TRP A 687 30.38 -21.21 -6.56
N ALA A 688 29.55 -21.05 -5.53
CA ALA A 688 28.23 -21.64 -5.47
C ALA A 688 27.19 -20.67 -4.94
N ALA A 689 25.96 -20.79 -5.45
CA ALA A 689 24.76 -20.27 -4.82
C ALA A 689 24.25 -21.31 -3.80
N VAL A 690 23.94 -20.85 -2.58
CA VAL A 690 23.44 -21.72 -1.50
C VAL A 690 22.20 -21.13 -0.87
N PHE A 691 21.15 -21.92 -0.78
CA PHE A 691 19.84 -21.51 -0.28
C PHE A 691 19.09 -22.70 0.32
N GLY A 692 18.21 -22.41 1.27
CA GLY A 692 17.21 -23.36 1.72
C GLY A 692 16.10 -23.49 0.67
N ASN A 693 15.36 -24.59 0.72
CA ASN A 693 14.34 -24.88 -0.26
C ASN A 693 13.09 -23.99 -0.17
N GLY A 694 12.98 -23.10 0.83
CA GLY A 694 11.80 -22.27 0.98
C GLY A 694 10.58 -23.08 1.46
N TYR A 695 9.38 -22.62 1.14
CA TYR A 695 8.14 -23.12 1.76
C TYR A 695 7.15 -23.67 0.72
N ASN A 696 6.28 -24.60 1.12
CA ASN A 696 5.28 -25.23 0.25
C ASN A 696 5.86 -25.95 -0.98
N ASN A 697 6.95 -26.70 -0.83
CA ASN A 697 7.50 -27.53 -1.90
C ASN A 697 6.63 -28.76 -2.27
N THR A 698 5.37 -28.78 -1.83
CA THR A 698 4.36 -29.79 -2.22
C THR A 698 3.20 -29.14 -2.97
N GLU A 699 3.25 -27.83 -3.20
CA GLU A 699 2.29 -27.11 -4.02
C GLU A 699 2.47 -27.50 -5.48
N GLU A 700 1.39 -27.50 -6.26
CA GLU A 700 1.40 -28.03 -7.63
C GLU A 700 2.20 -27.09 -8.55
N ASP A 701 3.33 -27.58 -9.07
CA ASP A 701 4.29 -26.85 -9.91
C ASP A 701 4.90 -27.72 -11.03
N ASP A 702 4.09 -28.62 -11.62
CA ASP A 702 4.46 -29.69 -12.57
C ASP A 702 5.36 -30.83 -12.01
N ASP A 703 6.15 -30.59 -10.95
CA ASP A 703 6.97 -31.61 -10.28
C ASP A 703 6.97 -31.46 -8.74
N PRO A 704 5.81 -31.57 -8.05
CA PRO A 704 5.72 -31.29 -6.62
C PRO A 704 6.45 -32.35 -5.78
N SER A 705 7.09 -31.94 -4.67
CA SER A 705 7.77 -32.90 -3.81
C SER A 705 6.81 -33.89 -3.15
N ALA A 706 7.24 -35.14 -3.06
CA ALA A 706 6.48 -36.20 -2.41
C ALA A 706 6.67 -36.26 -0.88
N THR A 707 7.64 -35.52 -0.31
CA THR A 707 8.03 -35.64 1.11
C THR A 707 7.76 -34.39 1.94
N GLY A 708 7.78 -33.22 1.30
CA GLY A 708 7.70 -31.93 1.97
C GLY A 708 8.89 -31.64 2.89
N ASN A 709 10.05 -32.26 2.64
CA ASN A 709 11.23 -32.13 3.51
C ASN A 709 11.87 -30.74 3.42
N ALA A 710 12.45 -30.27 4.52
CA ALA A 710 13.36 -29.13 4.50
C ALA A 710 14.72 -29.56 3.91
N VAL A 711 15.22 -28.79 2.93
CA VAL A 711 16.39 -29.14 2.14
C VAL A 711 17.32 -27.94 1.98
N LEU A 712 18.64 -28.17 2.02
CA LEU A 712 19.65 -27.20 1.60
C LEU A 712 20.14 -27.53 0.18
N PHE A 713 20.09 -26.55 -0.71
CA PHE A 713 20.62 -26.63 -2.07
C PHE A 713 21.98 -25.94 -2.16
N VAL A 714 22.92 -26.59 -2.85
CA VAL A 714 24.20 -26.02 -3.26
C VAL A 714 24.30 -26.17 -4.77
N VAL A 715 24.31 -25.04 -5.46
CA VAL A 715 24.23 -24.95 -6.94
C VAL A 715 25.48 -24.24 -7.46
N ASP A 716 26.06 -24.75 -8.53
CA ASP A 716 27.21 -24.14 -9.19
C ASP A 716 26.83 -22.75 -9.72
N LEU A 717 27.60 -21.74 -9.34
CA LEU A 717 27.25 -20.35 -9.65
C LEU A 717 27.40 -20.03 -11.14
N ALA A 718 28.26 -20.73 -11.86
CA ALA A 718 28.52 -20.47 -13.26
C ALA A 718 27.47 -21.08 -14.19
N SER A 719 26.94 -22.25 -13.82
CA SER A 719 26.10 -23.08 -14.71
C SER A 719 24.70 -23.37 -14.20
N GLY A 720 24.39 -23.06 -12.94
CA GLY A 720 23.11 -23.43 -12.34
C GLY A 720 22.97 -24.93 -12.05
N ALA A 721 24.04 -25.72 -12.24
CA ALA A 721 24.00 -27.15 -12.02
C ALA A 721 24.00 -27.50 -10.52
N LEU A 722 23.14 -28.42 -10.10
CA LEU A 722 23.10 -28.91 -8.72
C LEU A 722 24.42 -29.61 -8.33
N ILE A 723 25.15 -29.05 -7.36
CA ILE A 723 26.35 -29.67 -6.78
C ILE A 723 25.93 -30.68 -5.71
N ARG A 724 25.05 -30.26 -4.80
CA ARG A 724 24.59 -31.11 -3.71
C ARG A 724 23.24 -30.65 -3.15
N LYS A 725 22.40 -31.65 -2.90
CA LYS A 725 21.19 -31.55 -2.09
C LYS A 725 21.43 -32.20 -0.72
N LEU A 726 21.17 -31.48 0.35
CA LEU A 726 21.31 -31.93 1.73
C LEU A 726 19.93 -31.95 2.39
N ASP A 727 19.29 -33.12 2.34
CA ASP A 727 17.96 -33.36 2.91
C ASP A 727 18.04 -33.61 4.42
N THR A 728 17.26 -32.85 5.18
CA THR A 728 17.16 -32.98 6.64
C THR A 728 16.40 -34.24 7.09
N GLY A 729 15.58 -34.82 6.22
CA GLY A 729 14.66 -35.92 6.50
C GLY A 729 13.44 -35.50 7.32
N VAL A 730 13.18 -34.20 7.47
CA VAL A 730 12.06 -33.66 8.24
C VAL A 730 11.14 -32.86 7.32
N GLY A 731 9.98 -33.43 7.02
CA GLY A 731 8.91 -32.88 6.18
C GLY A 731 7.53 -33.26 6.70
N MET A 732 6.57 -33.54 5.82
CA MET A 732 5.17 -33.82 6.19
C MET A 732 5.04 -34.87 7.31
N ALA A 733 5.82 -35.96 7.23
CA ALA A 733 5.80 -37.04 8.23
C ALA A 733 6.28 -36.61 9.64
N GLY A 734 6.91 -35.44 9.75
CA GLY A 734 7.39 -34.84 11.00
C GLY A 734 6.67 -33.57 11.41
N ASP A 735 5.51 -33.26 10.80
CA ASP A 735 4.68 -32.09 11.09
C ASP A 735 4.21 -32.09 12.55
N PRO A 736 4.56 -31.05 13.34
CA PRO A 736 4.14 -30.94 14.74
C PRO A 736 2.62 -30.83 14.93
N SER A 737 1.86 -30.34 13.94
CA SER A 737 0.39 -30.28 14.10
C SER A 737 -0.30 -31.60 13.72
N GLY A 738 0.40 -32.53 13.06
CA GLY A 738 -0.16 -33.77 12.55
C GLY A 738 -1.04 -33.60 11.31
N ASP A 739 -0.90 -32.46 10.63
CA ASP A 739 -1.72 -32.05 9.48
C ASP A 739 -1.04 -32.35 8.13
N ASP A 740 0.07 -33.10 8.13
CA ASP A 740 0.88 -33.40 6.95
C ASP A 740 1.35 -32.15 6.19
N ARG A 741 1.60 -31.03 6.88
CA ARG A 741 2.12 -29.81 6.24
C ARG A 741 3.57 -30.01 5.80
N PRO A 742 4.00 -29.47 4.65
CA PRO A 742 5.42 -29.46 4.28
C PRO A 742 6.22 -28.59 5.27
N ASN A 743 7.44 -29.03 5.55
CA ASN A 743 8.44 -28.20 6.22
C ASN A 743 9.11 -27.29 5.17
N GLY A 744 10.07 -26.48 5.60
CA GLY A 744 10.84 -25.66 4.68
C GLY A 744 12.00 -24.96 5.36
N LEU A 745 13.15 -24.94 4.69
CA LEU A 745 14.38 -24.35 5.23
C LEU A 745 14.42 -22.86 4.92
N ALA A 746 14.51 -22.03 5.96
CA ALA A 746 14.56 -20.57 5.87
C ALA A 746 15.92 -20.07 5.32
N THR A 747 16.11 -18.74 5.29
CA THR A 747 17.35 -18.11 4.83
C THR A 747 18.59 -18.64 5.57
N VAL A 748 19.60 -19.02 4.81
CA VAL A 748 20.81 -19.68 5.32
C VAL A 748 21.85 -18.67 5.84
N ALA A 749 22.65 -19.08 6.81
CA ALA A 749 23.77 -18.31 7.37
C ALA A 749 25.10 -19.05 7.13
N PRO A 750 25.79 -18.78 6.01
CA PRO A 750 27.11 -19.34 5.75
C PRO A 750 28.18 -18.75 6.68
N VAL A 751 29.11 -19.58 7.17
CA VAL A 751 30.21 -19.15 8.05
C VAL A 751 31.56 -19.73 7.61
N ASP A 752 32.52 -18.84 7.36
CA ASP A 752 33.96 -19.11 7.25
C ASP A 752 34.57 -19.01 8.67
N ASP A 753 34.88 -20.17 9.27
CA ASP A 753 35.48 -20.24 10.60
C ASP A 753 36.98 -20.01 10.61
N THR A 754 37.64 -20.40 9.52
CA THR A 754 39.10 -20.42 9.42
C THR A 754 39.68 -19.11 8.89
N GLY A 755 38.84 -18.23 8.33
CA GLY A 755 39.23 -16.95 7.73
C GLY A 755 39.91 -17.10 6.38
N ASN A 756 39.75 -18.24 5.71
CA ASN A 756 40.40 -18.56 4.44
C ASN A 756 39.55 -18.22 3.20
N ARG A 757 38.40 -17.56 3.39
CA ARG A 757 37.40 -17.22 2.36
C ARG A 757 36.72 -18.43 1.73
N ARG A 758 36.77 -19.60 2.39
CA ARG A 758 36.03 -20.80 2.01
C ARG A 758 35.02 -21.10 3.10
N ILE A 759 33.84 -21.53 2.70
CA ILE A 759 32.79 -21.80 3.67
C ILE A 759 33.06 -23.10 4.42
N ASP A 760 32.93 -23.06 5.74
CA ASP A 760 33.13 -24.23 6.61
C ASP A 760 31.79 -24.81 7.05
N PHE A 761 30.83 -23.94 7.39
CA PHE A 761 29.54 -24.35 7.91
C PHE A 761 28.41 -23.48 7.39
N ILE A 762 27.20 -24.01 7.45
CA ILE A 762 25.98 -23.28 7.15
C ILE A 762 24.97 -23.57 8.26
N TYR A 763 24.27 -22.55 8.74
CA TYR A 763 23.18 -22.68 9.70
C TYR A 763 21.87 -22.20 9.08
N ALA A 764 20.76 -22.87 9.40
CA ALA A 764 19.44 -22.45 8.97
C ALA A 764 18.37 -22.97 9.93
N GLY A 765 17.30 -22.20 10.11
CA GLY A 765 16.09 -22.63 10.80
C GLY A 765 15.07 -23.24 9.83
N ASP A 766 14.08 -23.93 10.36
CA ASP A 766 12.93 -24.42 9.59
C ASP A 766 11.59 -24.09 10.26
N LEU A 767 10.49 -24.32 9.51
CA LEU A 767 9.12 -24.07 9.98
C LEU A 767 8.72 -24.92 11.19
N PHE A 768 9.43 -26.02 11.46
CA PHE A 768 9.15 -26.92 12.58
C PHE A 768 10.06 -26.67 13.79
N GLY A 769 10.81 -25.56 13.78
CA GLY A 769 11.62 -25.10 14.90
C GLY A 769 12.97 -25.79 15.04
N ASN A 770 13.41 -26.57 14.06
CA ASN A 770 14.74 -27.14 14.06
C ASN A 770 15.76 -26.08 13.59
N LEU A 771 16.83 -25.91 14.36
CA LEU A 771 18.03 -25.22 13.90
C LEU A 771 19.02 -26.26 13.39
N TRP A 772 19.34 -26.20 12.11
CA TRP A 772 20.27 -27.11 11.43
C TRP A 772 21.67 -26.53 11.34
N ARG A 773 22.66 -27.42 11.41
CA ARG A 773 24.05 -27.15 11.04
C ARG A 773 24.44 -28.10 9.91
N PHE A 774 24.98 -27.55 8.83
CA PHE A 774 25.62 -28.25 7.73
C PHE A 774 27.13 -28.03 7.80
N ASP A 775 27.92 -29.11 7.65
CA ASP A 775 29.38 -29.12 7.71
C ASP A 775 29.94 -29.38 6.30
N LEU A 776 30.55 -28.33 5.74
CA LEU A 776 31.06 -28.28 4.37
C LEU A 776 32.60 -28.25 4.33
N ARG A 777 33.28 -28.53 5.46
CA ARG A 777 34.75 -28.48 5.57
C ARG A 777 35.48 -29.49 4.67
N GLN A 778 34.81 -30.56 4.25
CA GLN A 778 35.38 -31.54 3.33
C GLN A 778 35.35 -31.00 1.89
N ALA A 779 36.43 -31.19 1.13
CA ALA A 779 36.48 -30.74 -0.26
C ALA A 779 35.46 -31.46 -1.17
N ALA A 780 35.19 -32.74 -0.91
CA ALA A 780 34.24 -33.54 -1.69
C ALA A 780 32.80 -33.32 -1.18
N PRO A 781 31.85 -32.85 -2.02
CA PRO A 781 30.47 -32.61 -1.59
C PRO A 781 29.74 -33.84 -1.03
N ALA A 782 30.10 -35.04 -1.49
CA ALA A 782 29.53 -36.29 -1.00
C ALA A 782 29.94 -36.61 0.46
N SER A 783 30.96 -35.95 1.01
CA SER A 783 31.43 -36.11 2.39
C SER A 783 30.91 -35.03 3.35
N TRP A 784 30.08 -34.10 2.85
CA TRP A 784 29.40 -33.13 3.70
C TRP A 784 28.38 -33.84 4.60
N SER A 785 28.13 -33.24 5.76
CA SER A 785 27.22 -33.81 6.76
C SER A 785 26.31 -32.73 7.33
N LEU A 786 25.21 -33.13 7.93
CA LEU A 786 24.28 -32.23 8.61
C LEU A 786 23.83 -32.84 9.94
N ARG A 787 23.44 -31.97 10.87
CA ARG A 787 22.82 -32.35 12.14
C ARG A 787 21.87 -31.28 12.64
N ARG A 788 20.85 -31.66 13.41
CA ARG A 788 20.06 -30.70 14.19
C ARG A 788 20.90 -30.22 15.37
N LEU A 789 21.18 -28.91 15.41
CA LEU A 789 21.90 -28.25 16.49
C LEU A 789 20.99 -27.98 17.69
N PHE A 790 19.75 -27.56 17.44
CA PHE A 790 18.78 -27.21 18.48
C PHE A 790 17.34 -27.42 17.99
N LEU A 791 16.41 -27.63 18.93
CA LEU A 791 14.97 -27.63 18.69
C LEU A 791 14.36 -26.49 19.52
N ALA A 792 13.85 -25.46 18.84
CA ALA A 792 13.22 -24.31 19.46
C ALA A 792 11.83 -24.67 19.97
N CYS A 793 11.59 -24.36 21.24
CA CYS A 793 10.39 -24.78 21.94
C CYS A 793 10.03 -23.77 23.03
N SER A 794 8.74 -23.51 23.24
CA SER A 794 8.25 -22.64 24.31
C SER A 794 8.36 -23.28 25.71
N SER A 795 8.49 -24.61 25.76
CA SER A 795 8.50 -25.40 27.00
C SER A 795 9.64 -26.44 27.02
N GLN A 796 9.83 -27.09 28.18
CA GLN A 796 10.75 -28.22 28.36
C GLN A 796 10.12 -29.24 29.35
N PRO A 797 9.96 -30.53 29.00
CA PRO A 797 10.28 -31.17 27.72
C PRO A 797 9.47 -30.57 26.56
N CYS A 798 10.00 -30.67 25.35
CA CYS A 798 9.36 -30.08 24.17
C CYS A 798 8.28 -31.03 23.62
N ASP A 799 7.03 -30.59 23.67
CA ASP A 799 5.91 -31.23 22.98
C ASP A 799 5.70 -30.61 21.59
N ASP A 800 4.99 -31.30 20.70
CA ASP A 800 4.81 -30.82 19.33
C ASP A 800 4.03 -29.49 19.24
N ALA A 801 3.08 -29.26 20.15
CA ALA A 801 2.34 -28.00 20.27
C ALA A 801 3.20 -26.81 20.75
N ASP A 802 4.38 -27.09 21.33
CA ASP A 802 5.27 -26.08 21.88
C ASP A 802 6.37 -25.67 20.90
N ARG A 803 6.44 -26.29 19.71
CA ARG A 803 7.47 -25.98 18.72
C ARG A 803 7.33 -24.57 18.19
N GLN A 804 8.46 -23.89 18.05
CA GLN A 804 8.51 -22.50 17.64
C GLN A 804 9.17 -22.39 16.25
N PRO A 805 8.44 -21.96 15.19
CA PRO A 805 9.00 -21.85 13.84
C PRO A 805 10.17 -20.87 13.77
N ILE A 806 11.13 -21.09 12.88
CA ILE A 806 12.27 -20.20 12.65
C ILE A 806 12.27 -19.76 11.18
N THR A 807 11.78 -18.55 10.90
CA THR A 807 11.77 -17.98 9.54
C THR A 807 12.88 -16.96 9.28
N SER A 808 13.58 -16.50 10.33
CA SER A 808 14.65 -15.51 10.20
C SER A 808 16.02 -16.16 10.00
N ARG A 809 16.88 -15.56 9.16
CA ARG A 809 18.29 -15.95 9.03
C ARG A 809 19.02 -15.87 10.38
N PRO A 810 19.71 -16.95 10.80
CA PRO A 810 20.56 -16.90 11.98
C PRO A 810 21.74 -15.92 11.82
N SER A 811 22.20 -15.37 12.94
CA SER A 811 23.47 -14.65 13.06
C SER A 811 24.48 -15.50 13.83
N VAL A 812 25.76 -15.44 13.47
CA VAL A 812 26.79 -16.28 14.11
C VAL A 812 27.94 -15.44 14.61
N VAL A 813 28.32 -15.64 15.87
CA VAL A 813 29.45 -14.97 16.51
C VAL A 813 30.42 -15.98 17.09
N ARG A 814 31.70 -15.61 17.21
CA ARG A 814 32.67 -16.43 17.95
C ARG A 814 32.30 -16.45 19.43
N HIS A 815 32.38 -17.63 20.04
CA HIS A 815 32.11 -17.76 21.46
C HIS A 815 33.20 -17.03 22.30
N PRO A 816 32.86 -16.34 23.41
CA PRO A 816 33.83 -15.58 24.21
C PRO A 816 35.00 -16.40 24.79
N THR A 817 34.84 -17.71 24.93
CA THR A 817 35.90 -18.62 25.39
C THR A 817 36.95 -18.93 24.31
N GLY A 818 36.73 -18.48 23.07
CA GLY A 818 37.55 -18.83 21.91
C GLY A 818 37.27 -20.23 21.35
N ARG A 819 36.31 -20.97 21.90
CA ARG A 819 35.93 -22.32 21.45
C ARG A 819 34.52 -22.34 20.90
N GLY A 820 34.37 -22.67 19.63
CA GLY A 820 33.08 -22.71 18.96
C GLY A 820 32.45 -21.33 18.76
N ARG A 821 31.13 -21.33 18.63
CA ARG A 821 30.32 -20.19 18.16
C ARG A 821 29.06 -20.02 18.98
N ILE A 822 28.44 -18.85 18.93
CA ILE A 822 27.06 -18.67 19.37
C ILE A 822 26.21 -18.38 18.13
N VAL A 823 25.18 -19.21 17.91
CA VAL A 823 24.20 -19.08 16.84
C VAL A 823 22.97 -18.38 17.41
N LEU A 824 22.70 -17.18 16.90
CA LEU A 824 21.69 -16.25 17.36
C LEU A 824 20.50 -16.26 16.40
N PHE A 825 19.29 -16.47 16.90
CA PHE A 825 18.08 -16.48 16.07
C PHE A 825 16.85 -16.23 16.94
N GLY A 826 15.82 -15.64 16.35
CA GLY A 826 14.51 -15.54 16.98
C GLY A 826 13.48 -16.44 16.30
N THR A 827 12.43 -16.75 17.05
CA THR A 827 11.34 -17.59 16.58
C THR A 827 10.10 -16.78 16.22
N GLY A 828 9.29 -17.36 15.35
CA GLY A 828 8.09 -16.73 14.79
C GLY A 828 7.94 -17.03 13.31
N LYS A 829 6.71 -16.90 12.83
CA LYS A 829 6.38 -16.78 11.42
C LYS A 829 5.32 -15.69 11.24
N TYR A 830 5.31 -15.08 10.06
CA TYR A 830 4.32 -14.09 9.64
C TYR A 830 4.13 -14.24 8.13
N LEU A 831 3.53 -15.35 7.74
CA LEU A 831 3.43 -15.84 6.36
C LEU A 831 1.97 -16.07 5.93
N GLU A 832 1.09 -16.40 6.88
CA GLU A 832 -0.32 -16.72 6.64
C GLU A 832 -1.26 -15.68 7.25
N PRO A 833 -2.49 -15.48 6.75
CA PRO A 833 -3.47 -14.59 7.37
C PRO A 833 -3.72 -14.88 8.86
N ALA A 834 -3.68 -16.16 9.25
CA ALA A 834 -3.82 -16.59 10.65
C ALA A 834 -2.68 -16.07 11.55
N ASP A 835 -1.52 -15.72 10.98
CA ASP A 835 -0.40 -15.19 11.76
C ASP A 835 -0.66 -13.77 12.29
N LYS A 836 -1.69 -13.07 11.80
CA LYS A 836 -2.14 -11.78 12.36
C LYS A 836 -2.79 -11.93 13.74
N ILE A 837 -3.25 -13.13 14.08
CA ILE A 837 -3.98 -13.41 15.32
C ILE A 837 -2.99 -13.68 16.45
N ALA A 838 -2.94 -12.76 17.42
CA ALA A 838 -2.02 -12.86 18.55
C ALA A 838 -2.28 -14.09 19.44
N ALA A 839 -3.54 -14.52 19.56
CA ALA A 839 -3.93 -15.68 20.37
C ALA A 839 -3.39 -17.01 19.83
N ASP A 840 -3.14 -17.10 18.52
CA ASP A 840 -2.79 -18.35 17.83
C ASP A 840 -1.28 -18.62 17.79
N THR A 841 -0.45 -17.69 18.27
CA THR A 841 1.01 -17.69 18.00
C THR A 841 1.88 -18.13 19.17
N GLY A 842 1.27 -18.50 20.30
CA GLY A 842 1.97 -19.05 21.46
C GLY A 842 3.08 -18.13 22.00
N LEU A 843 3.93 -18.67 22.89
CA LEU A 843 5.13 -17.95 23.33
C LEU A 843 6.24 -18.10 22.30
N GLN A 844 6.86 -16.99 21.88
CA GLN A 844 8.05 -16.97 21.03
C GLN A 844 9.26 -16.45 21.81
N SER A 845 10.47 -16.71 21.29
CA SER A 845 11.70 -16.44 22.02
C SER A 845 12.85 -16.05 21.08
N PHE A 846 13.82 -15.32 21.62
CA PHE A 846 15.15 -15.15 21.03
C PHE A 846 16.13 -16.12 21.69
N TYR A 847 16.99 -16.75 20.91
CA TYR A 847 17.97 -17.73 21.37
C TYR A 847 19.40 -17.34 20.96
N GLY A 848 20.36 -17.70 21.81
CA GLY A 848 21.77 -17.78 21.47
C GLY A 848 22.31 -19.15 21.85
N ILE A 849 22.59 -20.01 20.87
CA ILE A 849 22.99 -21.41 21.11
C ILE A 849 24.49 -21.58 20.89
N TRP A 850 25.18 -22.13 21.88
CA TRP A 850 26.60 -22.44 21.75
C TRP A 850 26.78 -23.66 20.84
N ASP A 851 27.48 -23.51 19.71
CA ASP A 851 27.90 -24.63 18.87
C ASP A 851 29.41 -24.86 19.06
N GLU A 852 29.74 -25.96 19.75
CA GLU A 852 31.05 -26.60 19.65
C GLU A 852 30.93 -27.86 18.79
N ASP A 853 32.01 -28.26 18.11
CA ASP A 853 32.04 -29.45 17.27
C ASP A 853 31.59 -30.73 18.00
N ASN A 854 31.83 -30.82 19.30
CA ASN A 854 31.39 -31.93 20.16
C ASN A 854 30.17 -31.56 21.02
N ASN A 855 29.50 -30.43 20.79
CA ASN A 855 28.35 -30.05 21.60
C ASN A 855 27.21 -31.03 21.34
N VAL A 856 26.84 -31.77 22.39
CA VAL A 856 25.68 -32.66 22.42
C VAL A 856 24.76 -32.16 23.54
N GLY A 857 23.48 -31.95 23.23
CA GLY A 857 22.44 -31.75 24.25
C GLY A 857 22.15 -30.31 24.67
N ALA A 858 22.34 -29.29 23.80
CA ALA A 858 21.70 -28.00 24.02
C ALA A 858 20.17 -28.18 24.04
N SER A 859 19.50 -27.72 25.09
CA SER A 859 18.04 -27.74 25.23
C SER A 859 17.61 -26.51 26.01
N ARG A 860 16.34 -26.12 25.91
CA ARG A 860 15.81 -24.95 26.63
C ARG A 860 16.16 -24.95 28.12
N GLY A 861 16.13 -26.13 28.76
CA GLY A 861 16.41 -26.29 30.19
C GLY A 861 17.87 -26.07 30.63
N ASN A 862 18.83 -25.93 29.71
CA ASN A 862 20.22 -25.61 30.03
C ASN A 862 20.72 -24.33 29.35
N LEU A 863 19.81 -23.45 28.92
CA LEU A 863 20.12 -22.10 28.50
C LEU A 863 19.99 -21.13 29.67
N LEU A 864 20.80 -20.08 29.66
CA LEU A 864 20.63 -18.95 30.57
C LEU A 864 19.35 -18.19 30.19
N THR A 865 18.38 -18.13 31.10
CA THR A 865 17.15 -17.35 30.88
C THR A 865 17.38 -15.87 31.17
N GLN A 866 17.00 -15.02 30.23
CA GLN A 866 16.77 -13.60 30.42
C GLN A 866 15.26 -13.33 30.41
N SER A 867 14.80 -12.32 31.14
CA SER A 867 13.37 -11.94 31.19
C SER A 867 13.18 -10.43 31.02
N ILE A 868 11.97 -10.06 30.61
CA ILE A 868 11.53 -8.66 30.54
C ILE A 868 11.10 -8.23 31.95
N LEU A 869 11.77 -7.22 32.49
CA LEU A 869 11.54 -6.71 33.85
C LEU A 869 10.44 -5.64 33.90
N SER A 870 10.39 -4.78 32.88
CA SER A 870 9.50 -3.63 32.86
C SER A 870 9.26 -3.16 31.42
N GLU A 871 8.03 -2.71 31.17
CA GLU A 871 7.64 -1.94 29.99
C GLU A 871 6.88 -0.70 30.45
N GLN A 872 7.30 0.48 30.00
CA GLN A 872 6.67 1.74 30.45
C GLN A 872 6.87 2.86 29.44
N THR A 873 5.93 3.80 29.41
CA THR A 873 6.05 5.06 28.66
C THR A 873 6.69 6.12 29.54
N LEU A 874 7.84 6.63 29.11
CA LEU A 874 8.59 7.69 29.80
C LEU A 874 8.74 8.93 28.91
N SER A 875 8.70 10.10 29.52
CA SER A 875 8.93 11.39 28.88
C SER A 875 10.32 11.92 29.22
N PHE A 876 10.99 12.49 28.23
CA PHE A 876 12.32 13.10 28.32
C PHE A 876 12.25 14.55 27.83
N THR A 877 13.06 15.42 28.42
CA THR A 877 13.15 16.83 28.04
C THR A 877 14.37 17.03 27.13
N THR A 878 14.14 17.61 25.96
CA THR A 878 15.21 17.93 25.00
C THR A 878 15.99 19.18 25.41
N PRO A 879 17.19 19.40 24.86
CA PRO A 879 17.92 20.67 25.03
C PRO A 879 17.11 21.90 24.60
N GLN A 880 16.09 21.74 23.76
CA GLN A 880 15.19 22.81 23.29
C GLN A 880 13.96 23.00 24.20
N ASN A 881 13.92 22.37 25.38
CA ASN A 881 12.78 22.37 26.31
C ASN A 881 11.48 21.80 25.71
N SER A 882 11.57 20.94 24.70
CA SER A 882 10.44 20.13 24.24
C SER A 882 10.39 18.79 24.97
N THR A 883 9.22 18.17 25.02
CA THR A 883 9.03 16.85 25.61
C THR A 883 8.90 15.81 24.50
N VAL A 884 9.67 14.74 24.60
CA VAL A 884 9.55 13.53 23.76
C VAL A 884 9.25 12.34 24.65
N SER A 885 8.35 11.45 24.21
CA SER A 885 7.96 10.26 24.97
C SER A 885 8.28 8.99 24.21
N TYR A 886 8.77 7.98 24.93
CA TYR A 886 9.07 6.65 24.38
C TYR A 886 8.49 5.57 25.27
N ARG A 887 7.97 4.50 24.66
CA ARG A 887 7.71 3.25 25.38
C ARG A 887 8.97 2.39 25.34
N LEU A 888 9.48 2.06 26.53
CA LEU A 888 10.79 1.44 26.73
C LEU A 888 10.65 0.12 27.46
N ARG A 889 11.60 -0.78 27.21
CA ARG A 889 11.68 -2.11 27.81
C ARG A 889 13.02 -2.30 28.50
N ALA A 890 13.02 -2.83 29.72
CA ALA A 890 14.23 -3.30 30.41
C ALA A 890 14.22 -4.82 30.54
N THR A 891 15.36 -5.46 30.29
CA THR A 891 15.56 -6.91 30.51
C THR A 891 16.54 -7.18 31.65
N THR A 892 16.61 -8.41 32.12
CA THR A 892 17.63 -8.87 33.06
C THR A 892 19.05 -8.75 32.49
N SER A 893 20.05 -8.81 33.37
CA SER A 893 21.48 -8.73 33.01
C SER A 893 22.25 -9.95 33.55
N GLU A 894 21.62 -11.12 33.53
CA GLU A 894 22.23 -12.35 34.05
C GLU A 894 23.46 -12.74 33.22
N ARG A 895 24.42 -13.40 33.86
CA ARG A 895 25.69 -13.78 33.23
C ARG A 895 25.77 -15.29 33.02
N ALA A 896 26.17 -15.69 31.82
CA ALA A 896 26.31 -17.10 31.48
C ALA A 896 27.50 -17.74 32.21
N SER A 897 27.22 -18.86 32.88
CA SER A 897 28.22 -19.80 33.39
C SER A 897 28.46 -20.88 32.33
N TRP A 898 29.56 -20.81 31.59
CA TRP A 898 29.84 -21.70 30.45
C TRP A 898 30.20 -23.15 30.83
N SER A 899 30.29 -23.46 32.13
CA SER A 899 30.29 -24.85 32.60
C SER A 899 28.88 -25.46 32.62
N GLU A 900 27.87 -24.64 32.88
CA GLU A 900 26.49 -25.06 33.12
C GLU A 900 25.60 -24.82 31.91
N HIS A 901 25.72 -23.64 31.31
CA HIS A 901 24.86 -23.19 30.24
C HIS A 901 25.41 -23.60 28.87
N ARG A 902 24.50 -23.85 27.93
CA ARG A 902 24.80 -24.12 26.50
C ARG A 902 24.34 -22.99 25.59
N GLY A 903 24.13 -21.82 26.16
CA GLY A 903 23.61 -20.66 25.45
C GLY A 903 22.73 -19.80 26.37
N TRP A 904 21.84 -19.03 25.77
CA TRP A 904 20.89 -18.16 26.46
C TRP A 904 19.58 -18.06 25.67
N LEU A 905 18.51 -17.62 26.36
CA LEU A 905 17.23 -17.30 25.74
C LEU A 905 16.61 -16.05 26.35
N LEU A 906 15.77 -15.37 25.58
CA LEU A 906 14.85 -14.33 26.05
C LEU A 906 13.45 -14.67 25.51
N ASP A 907 12.50 -14.92 26.40
CA ASP A 907 11.11 -15.10 26.02
C ASP A 907 10.41 -13.76 25.80
N PHE A 908 9.61 -13.65 24.73
CA PHE A 908 8.81 -12.47 24.43
C PHE A 908 7.49 -12.47 25.23
N GLN A 909 7.63 -12.44 26.54
CA GLN A 909 6.52 -12.36 27.49
C GLN A 909 6.55 -11.02 28.22
N SER A 910 5.44 -10.29 28.17
CA SER A 910 5.32 -9.02 28.89
C SER A 910 5.39 -9.23 30.41
N PRO A 911 5.83 -8.24 31.21
CA PRO A 911 5.86 -8.35 32.68
C PRO A 911 4.50 -8.68 33.32
N ALA A 912 3.40 -8.33 32.65
CA ALA A 912 2.04 -8.65 33.09
C ALA A 912 1.66 -10.14 32.89
N GLY A 913 2.51 -10.92 32.22
CA GLY A 913 2.28 -12.32 31.88
C GLY A 913 1.48 -12.54 30.59
N THR A 914 0.94 -11.47 29.99
CA THR A 914 0.17 -11.52 28.75
C THR A 914 1.07 -11.82 27.55
N LEU A 915 0.66 -12.77 26.71
CA LEU A 915 1.26 -13.06 25.42
C LEU A 915 0.58 -12.22 24.34
N HIS A 916 1.34 -11.35 23.67
CA HIS A 916 0.84 -10.49 22.60
C HIS A 916 1.13 -11.07 21.20
N GLY A 917 1.55 -12.33 21.11
CA GLY A 917 2.02 -12.92 19.85
C GLY A 917 3.30 -12.26 19.31
N GLU A 918 4.07 -11.61 20.19
CA GLU A 918 5.35 -10.98 19.87
C GLU A 918 6.32 -12.03 19.33
N ARG A 919 6.99 -11.76 18.21
CA ARG A 919 7.84 -12.73 17.51
C ARG A 919 8.94 -12.03 16.70
N GLN A 920 9.95 -12.74 16.24
CA GLN A 920 10.96 -12.18 15.33
C GLN A 920 10.86 -12.83 13.95
N ILE A 921 10.67 -12.01 12.93
CA ILE A 921 10.62 -12.43 11.51
C ILE A 921 11.72 -11.82 10.65
N THR A 922 12.44 -10.82 11.17
CA THR A 922 13.54 -10.12 10.47
C THR A 922 14.90 -10.66 10.92
N HIS A 923 15.93 -10.46 10.10
CA HIS A 923 17.28 -10.90 10.45
C HIS A 923 17.88 -10.02 11.55
N SER A 924 18.57 -10.65 12.51
CA SER A 924 19.32 -9.93 13.54
C SER A 924 20.67 -9.42 12.99
N ILE A 925 21.16 -8.32 13.54
CA ILE A 925 22.45 -7.71 13.23
C ILE A 925 23.37 -7.89 14.44
N VAL A 926 24.60 -8.35 14.21
CA VAL A 926 25.64 -8.40 15.25
C VAL A 926 26.71 -7.38 14.97
N ARG A 927 26.95 -6.47 15.92
CA ARG A 927 27.99 -5.43 15.84
C ARG A 927 28.56 -5.15 17.22
N ASN A 928 29.88 -4.96 17.31
CA ASN A 928 30.58 -4.50 18.51
C ASN A 928 30.26 -5.28 19.82
N GLY A 929 29.95 -6.58 19.70
CA GLY A 929 29.60 -7.45 20.84
C GLY A 929 28.12 -7.42 21.25
N ARG A 930 27.27 -6.74 20.47
CA ARG A 930 25.83 -6.69 20.64
C ARG A 930 25.10 -7.49 19.58
N VAL A 931 23.89 -7.91 19.93
CA VAL A 931 22.87 -8.36 18.98
C VAL A 931 21.74 -7.34 18.96
N ILE A 932 21.35 -6.98 17.74
CA ILE A 932 20.32 -6.00 17.42
C ILE A 932 19.26 -6.73 16.63
N PHE A 933 17.99 -6.59 17.01
CA PHE A 933 16.90 -7.18 16.24
C PHE A 933 15.61 -6.41 16.46
N THR A 934 14.67 -6.55 15.53
CA THR A 934 13.30 -6.09 15.70
C THR A 934 12.38 -7.26 15.97
N THR A 935 11.42 -7.11 16.88
CA THR A 935 10.28 -8.02 17.02
C THR A 935 9.06 -7.41 16.35
N LEU A 936 8.06 -8.24 16.04
CA LEU A 936 6.75 -7.86 15.53
C LEU A 936 5.68 -8.35 16.50
N ILE A 937 4.77 -7.47 16.85
CA ILE A 937 3.52 -7.72 17.58
C ILE A 937 2.40 -7.44 16.58
N PRO A 938 1.80 -8.48 15.96
CA PRO A 938 0.75 -8.26 14.99
C PRO A 938 -0.49 -7.61 15.58
N SER A 939 -1.23 -6.94 14.71
CA SER A 939 -2.48 -6.28 15.03
C SER A 939 -3.58 -6.75 14.07
N GLU A 940 -4.73 -7.08 14.63
CA GLU A 940 -5.97 -7.30 13.87
C GLU A 940 -6.71 -5.98 13.59
N ASP A 941 -6.33 -4.91 14.30
CA ASP A 941 -6.96 -3.60 14.17
C ASP A 941 -6.62 -2.98 12.80
N PRO A 942 -7.60 -2.79 11.90
CA PRO A 942 -7.36 -2.23 10.59
C PRO A 942 -6.98 -0.73 10.65
N CYS A 943 -7.14 -0.07 11.80
CA CYS A 943 -6.61 1.28 12.02
C CYS A 943 -5.15 1.29 12.50
N ARG A 944 -4.56 0.13 12.79
CA ARG A 944 -3.15 -0.02 13.14
C ARG A 944 -2.47 -1.04 12.22
N PRO A 945 -2.34 -0.74 10.90
CA PRO A 945 -1.62 -1.60 9.97
C PRO A 945 -0.19 -1.86 10.47
N GLY A 946 0.32 -3.05 10.23
CA GLY A 946 1.66 -3.50 10.63
C GLY A 946 1.81 -3.88 12.11
N GLY A 947 0.92 -3.42 13.00
CA GLY A 947 1.04 -3.67 14.44
C GLY A 947 2.16 -2.85 15.09
N ASP A 948 2.84 -3.43 16.09
CA ASP A 948 3.91 -2.78 16.85
C ASP A 948 5.21 -3.58 16.78
N SER A 949 6.34 -2.93 17.02
CA SER A 949 7.64 -3.60 17.06
C SER A 949 8.51 -3.13 18.21
N TRP A 950 9.34 -4.02 18.76
CA TRP A 950 10.43 -3.61 19.64
C TRP A 950 11.75 -3.64 18.89
N LEU A 951 12.47 -2.52 18.88
CA LEU A 951 13.89 -2.50 18.55
C LEU A 951 14.67 -2.91 19.81
N MET A 952 15.29 -4.10 19.77
CA MET A 952 15.99 -4.70 20.90
C MET A 952 17.51 -4.63 20.70
N GLU A 953 18.23 -4.28 21.77
CA GLU A 953 19.69 -4.31 21.84
C GLU A 953 20.17 -5.06 23.09
N LEU A 954 20.86 -6.18 22.87
CA LEU A 954 21.32 -7.05 23.95
C LEU A 954 22.79 -7.43 23.76
N ASN A 955 23.43 -7.91 24.82
CA ASN A 955 24.75 -8.51 24.71
C ASN A 955 24.67 -9.79 23.87
N ALA A 956 25.43 -9.89 22.78
CA ALA A 956 25.37 -11.05 21.88
C ALA A 956 25.77 -12.37 22.57
N ALA A 957 26.63 -12.31 23.58
CA ALA A 957 27.12 -13.50 24.26
C ALA A 957 26.18 -14.01 25.36
N SER A 958 25.49 -13.14 26.10
CA SER A 958 24.65 -13.55 27.24
C SER A 958 23.15 -13.29 27.08
N GLY A 959 22.74 -12.53 26.06
CA GLY A 959 21.37 -12.03 25.91
C GLY A 959 20.95 -10.99 26.95
N GLY A 960 21.85 -10.65 27.88
CA GLY A 960 21.56 -9.71 28.95
C GLY A 960 21.55 -8.27 28.46
N ARG A 961 20.88 -7.41 29.23
CA ARG A 961 20.91 -5.96 29.08
C ARG A 961 22.34 -5.41 29.02
N LEU A 962 22.54 -4.38 28.19
CA LEU A 962 23.81 -3.67 28.06
C LEU A 962 24.15 -2.88 29.33
N SER A 963 25.44 -2.65 29.58
CA SER A 963 25.91 -1.87 30.73
C SER A 963 25.96 -0.36 30.49
N TYR A 964 25.50 0.10 29.32
CA TYR A 964 25.49 1.49 28.86
C TYR A 964 24.19 1.75 28.10
N ALA A 965 23.78 3.02 28.00
CA ALA A 965 22.59 3.43 27.27
C ALA A 965 22.76 3.17 25.76
N PRO A 966 21.90 2.35 25.13
CA PRO A 966 21.94 2.12 23.68
C PRO A 966 21.30 3.26 22.88
N PHE A 967 20.29 3.95 23.44
CA PHE A 967 19.52 4.98 22.76
C PHE A 967 19.80 6.37 23.36
N ASP A 968 19.76 7.39 22.52
CA ASP A 968 19.74 8.81 22.91
C ASP A 968 18.27 9.25 23.05
N LEU A 969 17.75 9.21 24.28
CA LEU A 969 16.32 9.38 24.55
C LEU A 969 15.95 10.84 24.80
N ASN A 970 16.87 11.65 25.31
CA ASN A 970 16.65 13.07 25.52
C ASN A 970 17.09 13.94 24.31
N LEU A 971 17.68 13.35 23.27
CA LEU A 971 18.16 14.02 22.06
C LEU A 971 19.24 15.08 22.35
N ASP A 972 20.04 14.89 23.40
CA ASP A 972 21.16 15.77 23.76
C ASP A 972 22.48 15.40 23.06
N ARG A 973 22.43 14.35 22.21
CA ARG A 973 23.54 13.78 21.44
C ARG A 973 24.57 13.04 22.28
N ARG A 974 24.26 12.71 23.53
CA ARG A 974 25.11 11.94 24.43
C ARG A 974 24.34 10.72 24.91
N PHE A 975 25.09 9.70 25.32
CA PHE A 975 24.53 8.47 25.89
C PHE A 975 24.92 8.42 27.36
N THR A 976 24.06 8.93 28.23
CA THR A 976 24.37 9.14 29.65
C THR A 976 23.33 8.47 30.55
N ILE A 977 23.47 8.68 31.86
CA ILE A 977 22.43 8.27 32.81
C ILE A 977 21.10 9.01 32.60
N GLY A 978 21.09 10.14 31.88
CA GLY A 978 19.87 10.82 31.46
C GLY A 978 19.00 10.01 30.50
N ASP A 979 19.58 8.98 29.88
CA ASP A 979 18.90 8.06 28.96
C ASP A 979 18.55 6.72 29.63
N HIS A 980 18.70 6.63 30.97
CA HIS A 980 18.29 5.45 31.71
C HIS A 980 16.79 5.50 32.02
N MET A 981 16.20 4.32 32.19
CA MET A 981 14.85 4.16 32.73
C MET A 981 14.92 3.73 34.20
N SER A 982 13.97 4.22 34.99
CA SER A 982 13.80 3.84 36.39
C SER A 982 12.86 2.63 36.48
N VAL A 983 13.28 1.55 37.11
CA VAL A 983 12.48 0.33 37.30
C VAL A 983 12.31 0.04 38.79
N GLY A 984 11.06 -0.15 39.25
CA GLY A 984 10.69 -0.25 40.66
C GLY A 984 9.91 0.98 41.15
N GLU A 985 9.47 0.98 42.41
CA GLU A 985 8.71 2.08 43.01
C GLU A 985 9.47 2.72 44.17
N GLY A 986 9.28 4.04 44.35
CA GLY A 986 9.81 4.77 45.51
C GLY A 986 11.35 4.77 45.61
N ASP A 987 11.86 4.62 46.83
CA ASP A 987 13.30 4.65 47.13
C ASP A 987 14.06 3.41 46.62
N ASP A 988 13.35 2.34 46.21
CA ASP A 988 13.93 1.10 45.67
C ASP A 988 14.10 1.14 44.14
N ALA A 989 13.72 2.24 43.49
CA ALA A 989 13.79 2.37 42.05
C ALA A 989 15.23 2.37 41.53
N VAL A 990 15.53 1.47 40.59
CA VAL A 990 16.87 1.31 40.02
C VAL A 990 16.94 1.92 38.63
N TRP A 991 17.89 2.83 38.43
CA TRP A 991 18.19 3.42 37.12
C TRP A 991 19.04 2.48 36.29
N MET A 992 18.54 2.07 35.13
CA MET A 992 19.21 1.14 34.24
C MET A 992 19.04 1.53 32.77
N PRO A 993 19.99 1.16 31.90
CA PRO A 993 19.82 1.32 30.46
C PRO A 993 18.54 0.61 29.96
N PRO A 994 17.79 1.16 29.00
CA PRO A 994 16.79 0.38 28.30
C PRO A 994 17.44 -0.74 27.47
N SER A 995 16.75 -1.87 27.32
CA SER A 995 17.10 -2.96 26.41
C SER A 995 16.31 -2.93 25.10
N GLY A 996 15.19 -2.19 25.07
CA GLY A 996 14.38 -2.05 23.88
C GLY A 996 13.54 -0.77 23.84
N LEU A 997 13.19 -0.37 22.62
CA LEU A 997 12.40 0.81 22.30
C LEU A 997 11.25 0.41 21.37
N LEU A 998 10.01 0.76 21.74
CA LEU A 998 8.84 0.47 20.92
C LEU A 998 8.79 1.38 19.70
N VAL A 999 8.51 0.77 18.56
CA VAL A 999 8.36 1.37 17.24
C VAL A 999 6.97 1.07 16.71
N ASP A 1000 6.15 2.10 16.56
CA ASP A 1000 4.77 1.99 16.07
C ASP A 1000 4.73 1.69 14.57
N GLY A 1001 3.67 0.99 14.13
CA GLY A 1001 3.42 0.64 12.73
C GLY A 1001 4.12 -0.63 12.26
N GLY A 1002 4.79 -1.37 13.16
CA GLY A 1002 5.39 -2.68 12.88
C GLY A 1002 6.56 -2.63 11.90
N ALA A 1003 7.76 -2.91 12.39
CA ALA A 1003 8.96 -3.08 11.59
C ALA A 1003 9.04 -4.51 11.03
N THR A 1004 8.67 -4.68 9.76
CA THR A 1004 8.75 -5.95 9.02
C THR A 1004 10.06 -6.13 8.25
N ALA A 1005 10.94 -5.13 8.26
CA ALA A 1005 12.26 -5.16 7.63
C ALA A 1005 13.41 -5.04 8.63
N THR A 1006 14.57 -5.62 8.30
CA THR A 1006 15.81 -5.43 9.08
C THR A 1006 16.26 -3.96 8.99
N PRO A 1007 16.58 -3.29 10.11
CA PRO A 1007 17.02 -1.89 10.09
C PRO A 1007 18.31 -1.64 9.30
N ALA A 1008 18.38 -0.51 8.60
CA ALA A 1008 19.66 0.00 8.09
C ALA A 1008 20.48 0.60 9.23
N VAL A 1009 21.79 0.41 9.22
CA VAL A 1009 22.71 1.04 10.19
C VAL A 1009 23.64 2.00 9.43
N LEU A 1010 23.49 3.29 9.70
CA LEU A 1010 24.41 4.34 9.24
C LEU A 1010 25.41 4.66 10.36
N VAL A 1011 26.66 4.96 10.01
CA VAL A 1011 27.66 5.44 10.97
C VAL A 1011 27.91 6.92 10.71
N GLY A 1012 27.54 7.76 11.69
CA GLY A 1012 27.74 9.20 11.65
C GLY A 1012 29.18 9.62 11.87
N GLU A 1013 29.53 10.81 11.40
CA GLU A 1013 30.81 11.48 11.66
C GLU A 1013 30.96 11.91 13.13
N ASP A 1014 29.84 12.05 13.85
CA ASP A 1014 29.82 12.26 15.29
C ASP A 1014 30.16 10.98 16.10
N GLY A 1015 30.37 9.86 15.41
CA GLY A 1015 30.67 8.56 16.00
C GLY A 1015 29.45 7.81 16.52
N ALA A 1016 28.21 8.28 16.28
CA ALA A 1016 27.00 7.54 16.62
C ALA A 1016 26.55 6.63 15.46
N GLU A 1017 25.74 5.61 15.78
CA GLU A 1017 25.00 4.84 14.78
C GLU A 1017 23.60 5.43 14.61
N TYR A 1018 23.07 5.44 13.38
CA TYR A 1018 21.70 5.86 13.08
C TYR A 1018 20.98 4.70 12.43
N LYS A 1019 19.98 4.17 13.14
CA LYS A 1019 19.12 3.11 12.63
C LYS A 1019 17.95 3.67 11.87
N GLN A 1020 17.81 3.27 10.62
CA GLN A 1020 16.63 3.54 9.81
C GLN A 1020 15.71 2.33 9.88
N LEU A 1021 14.52 2.56 10.42
CA LEU A 1021 13.46 1.57 10.51
C LEU A 1021 12.32 1.93 9.57
N SER A 1022 11.75 0.88 9.00
CA SER A 1022 10.67 0.89 8.04
C SER A 1022 9.41 0.42 8.76
N THR A 1023 8.35 1.22 8.82
CA THR A 1023 7.08 0.84 9.45
C THR A 1023 5.89 1.23 8.58
N ALA A 1024 4.70 0.72 8.90
CA ALA A 1024 3.45 1.17 8.29
C ALA A 1024 3.12 2.65 8.54
N SER A 1025 3.82 3.29 9.48
CA SER A 1025 3.73 4.72 9.77
C SER A 1025 4.84 5.54 9.09
N GLY A 1026 5.67 4.91 8.25
CA GLY A 1026 6.76 5.54 7.51
C GLY A 1026 8.16 5.24 8.07
N LEU A 1027 9.13 6.10 7.73
CA LEU A 1027 10.53 5.95 8.14
C LEU A 1027 10.76 6.51 9.55
N ARG A 1028 11.42 5.73 10.40
CA ARG A 1028 11.84 6.15 11.75
C ARG A 1028 13.34 6.04 11.90
N THR A 1029 13.98 7.15 12.30
CA THR A 1029 15.40 7.17 12.65
C THR A 1029 15.60 7.07 14.16
N VAL A 1030 16.43 6.14 14.61
CA VAL A 1030 16.86 6.01 16.02
C VAL A 1030 18.37 6.23 16.10
N ARG A 1031 18.81 7.20 16.92
CA ARG A 1031 20.23 7.45 17.17
C ARG A 1031 20.72 6.56 18.31
N GLU A 1032 21.86 5.93 18.08
CA GLU A 1032 22.34 4.84 18.91
C GLU A 1032 23.83 4.91 19.22
N ASN A 1033 24.16 4.32 20.36
CA ASN A 1033 25.51 4.20 20.85
C ASN A 1033 26.21 3.03 20.12
N PRO A 1034 27.34 3.21 19.42
CA PRO A 1034 28.07 2.12 18.75
C PRO A 1034 28.74 1.15 19.74
N GLY A 1035 28.77 1.51 21.03
CA GLY A 1035 29.26 0.68 22.12
C GLY A 1035 30.77 0.83 22.37
N PRO A 1036 31.27 0.33 23.52
CA PRO A 1036 32.66 0.55 23.93
C PRO A 1036 33.69 -0.25 23.12
N ASN A 1037 33.24 -1.26 22.37
CA ASN A 1037 34.10 -2.04 21.47
C ASN A 1037 34.14 -1.46 20.06
N ASP A 1038 33.48 -0.32 19.82
CA ASP A 1038 33.60 0.35 18.54
C ASP A 1038 35.03 0.83 18.34
N VAL A 1039 35.61 0.43 17.22
CA VAL A 1039 36.94 0.86 16.80
C VAL A 1039 36.87 2.08 15.88
N GLY A 1040 35.66 2.62 15.64
CA GLY A 1040 35.42 3.73 14.73
C GLY A 1040 35.68 3.37 13.27
N ARG A 1041 35.71 4.37 12.39
CA ARG A 1041 35.98 4.19 10.96
C ARG A 1041 37.44 3.71 10.74
N GLN A 1042 37.61 2.42 10.46
CA GLN A 1042 38.91 1.75 10.32
C GLN A 1042 39.63 1.99 8.96
N SER A 1043 39.03 2.74 8.03
CA SER A 1043 39.66 3.06 6.75
C SER A 1043 39.21 4.43 6.21
N TRP A 1044 40.15 5.22 5.71
CA TRP A 1044 39.91 6.43 4.94
C TRP A 1044 40.52 6.29 3.53
N ARG A 1045 39.90 6.96 2.53
CA ARG A 1045 40.48 7.18 1.19
C ARG A 1045 40.68 8.68 1.03
N GLU A 1046 41.90 9.08 0.70
CA GLU A 1046 42.23 10.46 0.35
C GLU A 1046 41.57 10.81 -1.00
N ILE A 1047 40.73 11.85 -1.01
CA ILE A 1047 40.24 12.46 -2.25
C ILE A 1047 41.21 13.60 -2.57
N ILE A 1048 42.08 13.40 -3.55
CA ILE A 1048 42.89 14.48 -4.10
C ILE A 1048 42.00 15.25 -5.06
N GLN A 1049 41.64 16.49 -4.69
CA GLN A 1049 40.90 17.43 -5.53
C GLN A 1049 41.70 17.89 -6.75
#